data_AF-A0A9P1BRB6-F1
#
_entry.id   AF-A0A9P1BRB6-F1
#
_cell.length_a   1.000
_cell.length_b   1.000
_cell.length_c   1.000
_cell.angle_alpha   90.00
_cell.angle_beta   90.00
_cell.angle_gamma   90.00
#
_symmetry.space_group_name_H-M   'P 1'
#
loop_
_entity.id
_entity.type
_entity.pdbx_description
1 polymer ?
#
loop_
_entity_poly.entity_id
_entity_poly.type
_entity_poly.pdbx_seq_one_letter_code
_entity_poly.pdbx_strand_id
1 'polypeptide(L)'
;MAFGRWSISLFLVGLCRAQKAIVGSFGTYPGYTGSLSSVSGVMSVDTWSSGVQTLSWSLSNVDSRCAEACPATNCCGVHIHVGKTCSVAADIGGHYYDSTTYTTDPWLTVMYNATDSPSNTLSLPVTTGLTASDILGRAMVIHDFEGGRIACGIIKEATVSSFSAYPGYTGNLMSVGSALIDSGFGKQTLSWIFQSGLDTRCSEACMAPNCCGVHIHVGFDCTDASTIGGHWWNSDALEADPWQTIMYNTTGGMPSVASSIEVDTQLSTVQINKRALVIHDFTGARIACGNIMMPVSEAIVSSFSLYPGSSSSLTVEGVMSVISSEDASGTQTLSWSLTGLDPACANTCTVPNCCGAHIHVGTDCSDASTIGGHYWDSSDYTTDPWQTVMYNSSSLGSNAASVAVATGLGASDVLGRAMVIHDSTGARIACGIIQPANVPSFAAYPGYTGNLATAGVMSVQATGTTQTLSWVLTAGLDTQCTGTCTAPNCCGVHIHTGMDCSDSSTIGGHFYDSTALTTDPWLTITYDASTMPSVMKDVAVQSGKTASEIEGRTMVIHDSTGARIACGTISLDAMTPTTTQLIDAAWWAVGQIMRARPFEGKQRGCADMLLQSNGSAKFQRMSSLDLKGHFDLIVDAGELAALGFVMDLANFRWDALAHVEELLRLIFSSLRLFASSKSCLRLYLAPSQLCDFLVAFVTAFGAEPLQRPNGWMDFTVSKTLMPNDLEQVLEREVYQERSHQRYAKVLFPALGDDLSHEPRVLDVGGGDGHMAQWWSREGCEVHLLEVDAKLVAEAQMRLGKERVTLHDGKSSWPYADGCFDVCLLLFVLHHIRDAVETTLREAARVARRVLVLEDQPRTAASRDLVNLAVQVTAQHFRPFGQDPQVYMQNIRPDVVWRKLFHEAGLQCVRQVEICGTLQHPVPHTFYELASVTKKKRSARCAR
;
A
#
# COMPACT_ATOMS: atom_id res chain seq x y z
N MET A 1 -3.31 55.11 -28.58
CA MET A 1 -2.18 55.21 -27.63
C MET A 1 -2.77 54.95 -26.24
N ALA A 2 -2.56 53.88 -25.47
CA ALA A 2 -1.57 52.80 -25.34
C ALA A 2 -0.96 52.84 -23.92
N PHE A 3 -0.77 51.64 -23.33
CA PHE A 3 -0.27 51.25 -21.99
C PHE A 3 -1.30 51.35 -20.84
N GLY A 4 -1.68 50.29 -20.12
CA GLY A 4 -1.08 48.96 -19.92
C GLY A 4 -0.80 48.76 -18.42
N ARG A 5 -1.65 48.02 -17.71
CA ARG A 5 -1.36 47.52 -16.35
C ARG A 5 -1.78 46.06 -16.26
N TRP A 6 -0.79 45.21 -16.07
CA TRP A 6 -0.89 43.79 -15.79
C TRP A 6 -1.30 43.58 -14.34
N SER A 7 -2.31 42.74 -14.10
CA SER A 7 -2.63 42.21 -12.78
C SER A 7 -1.99 40.83 -12.67
N ILE A 8 -1.04 40.68 -11.75
CA ILE A 8 -0.44 39.39 -11.37
C ILE A 8 -1.34 38.79 -10.28
N SER A 9 -2.10 37.76 -10.63
CA SER A 9 -2.72 36.86 -9.67
C SER A 9 -1.68 35.83 -9.24
N LEU A 10 -1.21 35.91 -8.00
CA LEU A 10 -0.35 34.89 -7.39
C LEU A 10 -1.26 33.78 -6.83
N PHE A 11 -1.50 32.75 -7.62
CA PHE A 11 -2.09 31.49 -7.13
C PHE A 11 -1.03 30.75 -6.29
N LEU A 12 -1.31 30.52 -5.01
CA LEU A 12 -0.54 29.63 -4.14
C LEU A 12 -0.88 28.18 -4.51
N VAL A 13 -0.07 27.60 -5.42
CA VAL A 13 -0.04 26.18 -5.76
C VAL A 13 1.04 25.50 -4.90
N GLY A 14 0.64 24.48 -4.14
CA GLY A 14 1.47 23.65 -3.28
C GLY A 14 0.68 23.29 -2.02
N LEU A 15 0.21 22.06 -1.79
CA LEU A 15 0.68 20.75 -2.20
C LEU A 15 -0.50 19.78 -2.33
N CYS A 16 -0.86 19.48 -3.56
CA CYS A 16 -1.47 18.21 -3.95
C CYS A 16 -0.50 17.70 -5.01
N ARG A 17 0.19 16.57 -4.80
CA ARG A 17 1.08 16.04 -5.85
C ARG A 17 0.23 15.16 -6.73
N ALA A 18 0.10 15.53 -8.00
CA ALA A 18 -0.55 14.67 -8.97
C ALA A 18 0.33 13.44 -9.23
N GLN A 19 -0.27 12.24 -9.23
CA GLN A 19 0.39 11.05 -9.77
C GLN A 19 0.36 11.15 -11.30
N LYS A 20 1.51 10.91 -11.93
CA LYS A 20 1.71 11.22 -13.34
C LYS A 20 1.73 9.95 -14.16
N ALA A 21 0.86 9.91 -15.15
CA ALA A 21 0.79 8.85 -16.14
C ALA A 21 1.04 9.42 -17.53
N ILE A 22 1.49 8.57 -18.46
CA ILE A 22 1.77 8.92 -19.85
C ILE A 22 1.08 7.91 -20.77
N VAL A 23 0.49 8.42 -21.85
CA VAL A 23 0.18 7.64 -23.05
C VAL A 23 1.31 7.91 -24.03
N GLY A 24 2.23 6.96 -24.15
CA GLY A 24 3.49 7.14 -24.89
C GLY A 24 3.32 7.15 -26.40
N SER A 25 2.27 6.51 -26.91
CA SER A 25 1.92 6.45 -28.33
C SER A 25 0.44 6.13 -28.52
N PHE A 26 -0.06 6.45 -29.72
CA PHE A 26 -1.40 6.11 -30.18
C PHE A 26 -1.32 5.21 -31.42
N GLY A 27 -2.08 4.12 -31.41
CA GLY A 27 -2.30 3.27 -32.58
C GLY A 27 -3.69 3.51 -33.18
N THR A 28 -3.89 3.03 -34.41
CA THR A 28 -5.22 3.02 -35.05
C THR A 28 -6.23 2.30 -34.16
N TYR A 29 -7.42 2.88 -33.97
CA TYR A 29 -8.46 2.23 -33.20
C TYR A 29 -8.87 0.88 -33.84
N PRO A 30 -9.06 -0.21 -33.07
CA PRO A 30 -9.40 -1.52 -33.64
C PRO A 30 -10.66 -1.49 -34.51
N GLY A 31 -10.54 -1.91 -35.76
CA GLY A 31 -11.64 -1.93 -36.73
C GLY A 31 -11.91 -0.58 -37.43
N TYR A 32 -11.13 0.47 -37.15
CA TYR A 32 -11.21 1.72 -37.91
C TYR A 32 -10.59 1.55 -39.30
N THR A 33 -11.34 1.92 -40.36
CA THR A 33 -10.92 1.79 -41.77
C THR A 33 -10.87 3.12 -42.50
N GLY A 34 -11.01 4.25 -41.79
CA GLY A 34 -10.97 5.59 -42.37
C GLY A 34 -9.54 6.08 -42.67
N SER A 35 -9.42 7.31 -43.19
CA SER A 35 -8.14 7.89 -43.62
C SER A 35 -7.26 8.42 -42.49
N LEU A 36 -7.74 8.45 -41.23
CA LEU A 36 -7.01 8.95 -40.06
C LEU A 36 -6.27 7.84 -39.31
N SER A 37 -5.76 6.82 -40.00
CA SER A 37 -5.12 5.66 -39.35
C SER A 37 -3.76 5.96 -38.72
N SER A 38 -3.21 7.17 -38.90
CA SER A 38 -1.87 7.57 -38.46
C SER A 38 -1.86 8.68 -37.40
N VAL A 39 -2.92 8.78 -36.59
CA VAL A 39 -2.92 9.66 -35.40
C VAL A 39 -1.75 9.28 -34.52
N SER A 40 -0.94 10.25 -34.14
CA SER A 40 0.24 10.04 -33.29
C SER A 40 0.38 11.17 -32.28
N GLY A 41 1.10 10.92 -31.20
CA GLY A 41 1.31 11.91 -30.16
C GLY A 41 1.63 11.31 -28.81
N VAL A 42 1.85 12.19 -27.84
CA VAL A 42 2.09 11.84 -26.44
C VAL A 42 1.17 12.66 -25.58
N MET A 43 0.74 12.06 -24.47
CA MET A 43 -0.11 12.73 -23.49
C MET A 43 0.36 12.41 -22.08
N SER A 44 0.31 13.39 -21.18
CA SER A 44 0.35 13.18 -19.74
C SER A 44 -1.03 13.29 -19.14
N VAL A 45 -1.33 12.40 -18.19
CA VAL A 45 -2.50 12.44 -17.32
C VAL A 45 -2.01 12.60 -15.89
N ASP A 46 -2.14 13.81 -15.37
CA ASP A 46 -1.77 14.16 -14.00
C ASP A 46 -3.02 13.99 -13.12
N THR A 47 -3.06 12.97 -12.27
CA THR A 47 -4.23 12.70 -11.41
C THR A 47 -4.01 13.22 -10.01
N TRP A 48 -4.86 14.15 -9.59
CA TRP A 48 -4.85 14.76 -8.27
C TRP A 48 -5.72 13.96 -7.31
N SER A 49 -5.42 14.01 -6.00
CA SER A 49 -6.20 13.29 -4.99
C SER A 49 -7.68 13.71 -4.92
N SER A 50 -8.03 14.86 -5.47
CA SER A 50 -9.41 15.34 -5.62
C SER A 50 -10.23 14.61 -6.70
N GLY A 51 -9.67 13.63 -7.40
CA GLY A 51 -10.31 12.96 -8.54
C GLY A 51 -10.36 13.82 -9.81
N VAL A 52 -9.54 14.89 -9.84
CA VAL A 52 -9.30 15.72 -11.02
C VAL A 52 -8.15 15.10 -11.80
N GLN A 53 -8.30 15.00 -13.12
CA GLN A 53 -7.20 14.74 -14.04
C GLN A 53 -6.85 16.03 -14.76
N THR A 54 -5.56 16.30 -14.89
CA THR A 54 -5.03 17.39 -15.69
C THR A 54 -4.32 16.79 -16.89
N LEU A 55 -4.87 17.06 -18.07
CA LEU A 55 -4.44 16.49 -19.34
C LEU A 55 -3.54 17.48 -20.06
N SER A 56 -2.39 17.01 -20.53
CA SER A 56 -1.56 17.74 -21.48
C SER A 56 -1.21 16.81 -22.63
N TRP A 57 -1.29 17.28 -23.87
CA TRP A 57 -1.00 16.46 -25.04
C TRP A 57 -0.40 17.29 -26.18
N SER A 58 0.23 16.56 -27.09
CA SER A 58 0.52 17.02 -28.45
C SER A 58 0.10 15.90 -29.40
N LEU A 59 -0.93 16.16 -30.21
CA LEU A 59 -1.53 15.18 -31.13
C LEU A 59 -1.38 15.65 -32.57
N SER A 60 -0.81 14.80 -33.43
CA SER A 60 -0.62 15.01 -34.86
C SER A 60 -1.57 14.14 -35.68
N ASN A 61 -1.83 14.54 -36.93
CA ASN A 61 -2.68 13.82 -37.88
C ASN A 61 -4.11 13.54 -37.37
N VAL A 62 -4.62 14.39 -36.48
CA VAL A 62 -6.00 14.38 -36.01
C VAL A 62 -6.93 14.99 -37.07
N ASP A 63 -8.25 14.77 -36.94
CA ASP A 63 -9.23 15.29 -37.90
C ASP A 63 -9.18 16.83 -37.99
N SER A 64 -8.84 17.37 -39.17
CA SER A 64 -8.66 18.81 -39.38
C SER A 64 -9.96 19.61 -39.27
N ARG A 65 -11.12 18.96 -39.36
CA ARG A 65 -12.44 19.61 -39.19
C ARG A 65 -12.71 20.02 -37.74
N CYS A 66 -11.95 19.48 -36.79
CA CYS A 66 -11.96 19.88 -35.38
C CYS A 66 -11.38 21.28 -35.11
N ALA A 67 -11.16 22.08 -36.16
CA ALA A 67 -10.98 23.53 -36.07
C ALA A 67 -12.33 24.30 -36.05
N GLU A 68 -13.44 23.62 -36.39
CA GLU A 68 -14.78 24.19 -36.48
C GLU A 68 -15.63 23.87 -35.24
N ALA A 69 -16.78 24.54 -35.11
CA ALA A 69 -17.73 24.26 -34.04
C ALA A 69 -18.30 22.84 -34.19
N CYS A 70 -18.28 22.09 -33.11
CA CYS A 70 -18.41 20.64 -33.10
C CYS A 70 -19.86 20.22 -32.74
N PRO A 71 -20.67 19.68 -33.68
CA PRO A 71 -22.10 19.48 -33.46
C PRO A 71 -22.46 18.05 -33.03
N ALA A 72 -21.58 17.07 -33.22
CA ALA A 72 -21.82 15.67 -32.88
C ALA A 72 -21.44 15.35 -31.41
N THR A 73 -22.02 14.31 -30.84
CA THR A 73 -21.61 13.83 -29.51
C THR A 73 -20.22 13.21 -29.59
N ASN A 74 -19.35 13.49 -28.61
CA ASN A 74 -17.94 13.02 -28.54
C ASN A 74 -17.04 13.51 -29.67
N CYS A 75 -17.50 14.48 -30.46
CA CYS A 75 -16.73 14.97 -31.58
C CYS A 75 -15.41 15.58 -31.11
N CYS A 76 -14.32 15.24 -31.79
CA CYS A 76 -12.96 15.69 -31.45
C CYS A 76 -12.53 15.33 -30.01
N GLY A 77 -13.19 14.33 -29.41
CA GLY A 77 -13.03 13.97 -28.01
C GLY A 77 -11.70 13.29 -27.69
N VAL A 78 -11.20 13.54 -26.48
CA VAL A 78 -10.01 12.91 -25.89
C VAL A 78 -10.38 12.32 -24.53
N HIS A 79 -10.67 11.01 -24.48
CA HIS A 79 -11.38 10.43 -23.34
C HIS A 79 -10.69 9.17 -22.78
N ILE A 80 -10.79 8.97 -21.46
CA ILE A 80 -10.47 7.70 -20.83
C ILE A 80 -11.69 6.77 -20.96
N HIS A 81 -11.45 5.53 -21.38
CA HIS A 81 -12.46 4.50 -21.56
C HIS A 81 -12.37 3.41 -20.48
N VAL A 82 -13.45 2.64 -20.33
CA VAL A 82 -13.54 1.58 -19.29
C VAL A 82 -12.53 0.46 -19.56
N GLY A 83 -12.30 0.11 -20.82
CA GLY A 83 -11.42 -0.98 -21.19
C GLY A 83 -9.95 -0.72 -20.90
N LYS A 84 -9.21 -1.82 -20.67
CA LYS A 84 -7.76 -1.83 -20.42
C LYS A 84 -6.96 -2.38 -21.60
N THR A 85 -7.48 -2.20 -22.80
CA THR A 85 -6.89 -2.74 -24.02
C THR A 85 -7.11 -1.79 -25.20
N CYS A 86 -6.23 -1.88 -26.19
CA CYS A 86 -6.39 -1.27 -27.50
C CYS A 86 -6.35 -2.34 -28.61
N SER A 87 -6.54 -3.63 -28.31
CA SER A 87 -6.48 -4.72 -29.29
C SER A 87 -7.84 -5.09 -29.87
N VAL A 88 -8.91 -5.02 -29.08
CA VAL A 88 -10.25 -5.47 -29.47
C VAL A 88 -11.28 -4.39 -29.13
N ALA A 89 -11.99 -3.88 -30.14
CA ALA A 89 -12.93 -2.77 -29.98
C ALA A 89 -14.04 -3.02 -28.95
N ALA A 90 -14.52 -4.26 -28.85
CA ALA A 90 -15.59 -4.64 -27.93
C ALA A 90 -15.18 -4.51 -26.45
N ASP A 91 -13.89 -4.69 -26.15
CA ASP A 91 -13.36 -4.70 -24.79
C ASP A 91 -12.98 -3.29 -24.29
N ILE A 92 -13.04 -2.28 -25.16
CA ILE A 92 -12.71 -0.88 -24.83
C ILE A 92 -13.86 -0.19 -24.08
N GLY A 93 -15.11 -0.53 -24.37
CA GLY A 93 -16.27 0.03 -23.68
C GLY A 93 -16.48 1.54 -23.91
N GLY A 94 -17.29 2.18 -23.04
CA GLY A 94 -17.61 3.62 -23.06
C GLY A 94 -16.63 4.48 -22.27
N HIS A 95 -16.97 5.74 -22.03
CA HIS A 95 -16.17 6.65 -21.20
C HIS A 95 -16.13 6.16 -19.74
N TYR A 96 -15.00 6.39 -19.06
CA TYR A 96 -14.79 5.99 -17.68
C TYR A 96 -14.71 7.20 -16.76
N TYR A 97 -15.63 7.28 -15.82
CA TYR A 97 -15.71 8.29 -14.76
C TYR A 97 -16.55 7.70 -13.62
N ASP A 98 -16.51 8.33 -12.44
CA ASP A 98 -17.36 7.95 -11.32
C ASP A 98 -18.82 8.34 -11.61
N SER A 99 -19.53 7.44 -12.28
CA SER A 99 -20.96 7.59 -12.59
C SER A 99 -21.87 7.54 -11.36
N THR A 100 -21.35 7.18 -10.18
CA THR A 100 -22.11 7.24 -8.93
C THR A 100 -22.14 8.66 -8.35
N THR A 101 -21.09 9.44 -8.62
CA THR A 101 -20.97 10.85 -8.21
C THR A 101 -21.47 11.82 -9.29
N TYR A 102 -21.19 11.55 -10.57
CA TYR A 102 -21.50 12.46 -11.66
C TYR A 102 -22.65 11.95 -12.53
N THR A 103 -23.76 12.71 -12.58
CA THR A 103 -24.93 12.39 -13.42
C THR A 103 -24.76 12.79 -14.88
N THR A 104 -23.77 13.63 -15.17
CA THR A 104 -23.40 14.08 -16.52
C THR A 104 -22.00 13.60 -16.84
N ASP A 105 -21.78 13.12 -18.05
CA ASP A 105 -20.49 12.67 -18.51
C ASP A 105 -19.49 13.85 -18.60
N PRO A 106 -18.44 13.87 -17.76
CA PRO A 106 -17.47 14.97 -17.71
C PRO A 106 -16.57 15.02 -18.95
N TRP A 107 -16.51 13.96 -19.74
CA TRP A 107 -15.67 13.87 -20.93
C TRP A 107 -16.23 14.65 -22.11
N LEU A 108 -17.54 14.93 -22.14
CA LEU A 108 -18.20 15.61 -23.27
C LEU A 108 -17.66 17.02 -23.56
N THR A 109 -16.94 17.63 -22.62
CA THR A 109 -16.30 18.95 -22.79
C THR A 109 -14.82 18.86 -23.15
N VAL A 110 -14.23 17.67 -23.18
CA VAL A 110 -12.80 17.44 -23.40
C VAL A 110 -12.55 17.14 -24.87
N MET A 111 -12.20 18.17 -25.62
CA MET A 111 -11.98 18.09 -27.07
C MET A 111 -10.59 18.64 -27.45
N TYR A 112 -9.96 18.04 -28.45
CA TYR A 112 -8.78 18.63 -29.09
C TYR A 112 -9.20 19.67 -30.12
N ASN A 113 -8.30 20.63 -30.40
CA ASN A 113 -8.50 21.65 -31.43
C ASN A 113 -7.43 21.49 -32.52
N ALA A 114 -7.86 21.35 -33.78
CA ALA A 114 -6.97 21.14 -34.93
C ALA A 114 -6.46 22.43 -35.59
N THR A 115 -6.79 23.62 -35.08
CA THR A 115 -6.19 24.89 -35.59
C THR A 115 -4.67 24.93 -35.38
N ASP A 116 -4.19 24.25 -34.35
CA ASP A 116 -2.78 24.01 -34.09
C ASP A 116 -2.46 22.60 -34.61
N SER A 117 -1.51 22.48 -35.54
CA SER A 117 -1.03 21.17 -36.02
C SER A 117 0.47 21.07 -35.76
N PRO A 118 0.90 20.36 -34.70
CA PRO A 118 0.12 19.47 -33.84
C PRO A 118 -0.87 20.19 -32.90
N SER A 119 -1.94 19.51 -32.51
CA SER A 119 -2.90 19.98 -31.52
C SER A 119 -2.25 19.90 -30.14
N ASN A 120 -1.90 21.05 -29.60
CA ASN A 120 -1.21 21.17 -28.32
C ASN A 120 -2.17 21.64 -27.24
N THR A 121 -2.18 20.96 -26.11
CA THR A 121 -2.94 21.38 -24.92
C THR A 121 -2.08 21.18 -23.69
N LEU A 122 -2.10 22.17 -22.80
CA LEU A 122 -1.39 22.13 -21.53
C LEU A 122 -2.39 22.27 -20.39
N SER A 123 -2.34 21.30 -19.49
CA SER A 123 -2.99 21.32 -18.20
C SER A 123 -4.51 21.54 -18.23
N LEU A 124 -5.22 20.88 -19.14
CA LEU A 124 -6.68 20.90 -19.19
C LEU A 124 -7.26 20.07 -18.03
N PRO A 125 -7.99 20.68 -17.07
CA PRO A 125 -8.60 19.93 -15.98
C PRO A 125 -9.91 19.27 -16.42
N VAL A 126 -10.10 18.02 -16.02
CA VAL A 126 -11.38 17.29 -16.06
C VAL A 126 -11.60 16.63 -14.70
N THR A 127 -12.80 16.76 -14.16
CA THR A 127 -13.12 16.15 -12.86
C THR A 127 -13.94 14.90 -13.10
N THR A 128 -13.35 13.73 -12.86
CA THR A 128 -14.00 12.44 -13.12
C THR A 128 -14.32 11.67 -11.84
N GLY A 129 -13.75 12.08 -10.70
CA GLY A 129 -13.83 11.35 -9.43
C GLY A 129 -12.92 10.13 -9.36
N LEU A 130 -12.12 9.88 -10.39
CA LEU A 130 -11.24 8.71 -10.47
C LEU A 130 -9.89 8.98 -9.83
N THR A 131 -9.34 7.98 -9.15
CA THR A 131 -7.97 7.99 -8.65
C THR A 131 -6.98 7.63 -9.77
N ALA A 132 -5.68 7.73 -9.49
CA ALA A 132 -4.65 7.34 -10.44
C ALA A 132 -4.68 5.84 -10.73
N SER A 133 -4.81 4.99 -9.70
CA SER A 133 -4.93 3.54 -9.85
C SER A 133 -6.16 3.13 -10.65
N ASP A 134 -7.23 3.91 -10.56
CA ASP A 134 -8.43 3.70 -11.39
C ASP A 134 -8.11 3.82 -12.87
N ILE A 135 -7.31 4.79 -13.30
CA ILE A 135 -7.06 5.08 -14.72
C ILE A 135 -5.87 4.31 -15.32
N LEU A 136 -4.92 3.84 -14.49
CA LEU A 136 -3.75 3.11 -14.97
C LEU A 136 -4.15 1.81 -15.71
N GLY A 137 -3.52 1.62 -16.87
CA GLY A 137 -3.78 0.52 -17.79
C GLY A 137 -5.02 0.70 -18.68
N ARG A 138 -5.81 1.77 -18.51
CA ARG A 138 -6.99 2.01 -19.35
C ARG A 138 -6.65 2.63 -20.70
N ALA A 139 -7.58 2.46 -21.63
CA ALA A 139 -7.52 3.05 -22.96
C ALA A 139 -7.83 4.55 -22.91
N MET A 140 -6.94 5.35 -23.48
CA MET A 140 -7.20 6.72 -23.93
C MET A 140 -7.61 6.67 -25.40
N VAL A 141 -8.79 7.19 -25.73
CA VAL A 141 -9.37 7.13 -27.08
C VAL A 141 -9.49 8.52 -27.67
N ILE A 142 -9.10 8.66 -28.93
CA ILE A 142 -9.24 9.87 -29.73
C ILE A 142 -10.41 9.70 -30.70
N HIS A 143 -11.28 10.71 -30.78
CA HIS A 143 -12.45 10.72 -31.66
C HIS A 143 -12.32 11.73 -32.82
N ASP A 144 -12.90 11.43 -33.98
CA ASP A 144 -12.97 12.36 -35.12
C ASP A 144 -14.09 13.40 -34.99
N PHE A 145 -14.27 14.25 -36.01
CA PHE A 145 -15.29 15.30 -36.03
C PHE A 145 -16.74 14.75 -35.99
N GLU A 146 -16.96 13.52 -36.44
CA GLU A 146 -18.26 12.83 -36.34
C GLU A 146 -18.47 12.10 -35.00
N GLY A 147 -17.45 12.07 -34.13
CA GLY A 147 -17.47 11.34 -32.85
C GLY A 147 -17.11 9.86 -32.99
N GLY A 148 -16.66 9.42 -34.17
CA GLY A 148 -16.09 8.09 -34.41
C GLY A 148 -14.74 7.91 -33.72
N ARG A 149 -14.43 6.71 -33.24
CA ARG A 149 -13.16 6.41 -32.55
C ARG A 149 -12.08 6.11 -33.57
N ILE A 150 -10.98 6.87 -33.56
CA ILE A 150 -9.95 6.81 -34.61
C ILE A 150 -8.58 6.34 -34.10
N ALA A 151 -8.27 6.58 -32.82
CA ALA A 151 -7.01 6.14 -32.21
C ALA A 151 -7.21 5.65 -30.77
N CYS A 152 -6.29 4.80 -30.31
CA CYS A 152 -6.26 4.26 -28.95
C CYS A 152 -4.82 4.17 -28.44
N GLY A 153 -4.59 4.53 -27.19
CA GLY A 153 -3.33 4.32 -26.47
C GLY A 153 -3.59 3.89 -25.03
N ILE A 154 -2.63 3.19 -24.40
CA ILE A 154 -2.77 2.73 -23.01
C ILE A 154 -2.09 3.72 -22.06
N ILE A 155 -2.78 4.06 -20.98
CA ILE A 155 -2.27 4.93 -19.91
C ILE A 155 -1.30 4.11 -19.04
N LYS A 156 -0.03 4.48 -19.03
CA LYS A 156 1.02 3.86 -18.21
C LYS A 156 1.54 4.84 -17.16
N GLU A 157 2.04 4.34 -16.05
CA GLU A 157 2.70 5.20 -15.06
C GLU A 157 3.99 5.80 -15.65
N ALA A 158 4.27 7.07 -15.34
CA ALA A 158 5.51 7.71 -15.77
C ALA A 158 6.68 7.12 -14.97
N THR A 159 7.71 6.60 -15.65
CA THR A 159 8.93 6.13 -15.00
C THR A 159 9.79 7.28 -14.49
N VAL A 160 9.61 8.49 -15.03
CA VAL A 160 10.14 9.74 -14.48
C VAL A 160 8.99 10.73 -14.36
N SER A 161 8.48 10.89 -13.13
CA SER A 161 7.33 11.76 -12.86
C SER A 161 7.70 13.24 -12.82
N SER A 162 8.94 13.60 -12.50
CA SER A 162 9.32 15.01 -12.38
C SER A 162 10.82 15.21 -12.56
N PHE A 163 11.18 16.43 -12.94
CA PHE A 163 12.57 16.86 -13.03
C PHE A 163 12.84 17.96 -12.01
N SER A 164 14.03 17.90 -11.41
CA SER A 164 14.62 19.03 -10.68
C SER A 164 15.71 19.67 -11.53
N ALA A 165 16.10 20.91 -11.18
CA ALA A 165 17.31 21.50 -11.73
C ALA A 165 18.50 20.56 -11.49
N TYR A 166 19.37 20.41 -12.49
CA TYR A 166 20.56 19.59 -12.36
C TYR A 166 21.46 20.15 -11.23
N PRO A 167 22.05 19.31 -10.34
CA PRO A 167 22.90 19.81 -9.26
C PRO A 167 24.05 20.69 -9.77
N GLY A 168 24.18 21.89 -9.21
CA GLY A 168 25.19 22.86 -9.65
C GLY A 168 24.85 23.64 -10.93
N TYR A 169 23.68 23.42 -11.54
CA TYR A 169 23.19 24.28 -12.61
C TYR A 169 22.84 25.67 -12.07
N THR A 170 23.42 26.71 -12.66
CA THR A 170 23.25 28.12 -12.25
C THR A 170 22.39 28.94 -13.21
N GLY A 171 21.90 28.30 -14.29
CA GLY A 171 20.99 28.95 -15.24
C GLY A 171 19.56 29.03 -14.70
N ASN A 172 18.64 29.50 -15.55
CA ASN A 172 17.25 29.78 -15.20
C ASN A 172 16.23 28.86 -15.88
N LEU A 173 16.68 27.83 -16.60
CA LEU A 173 15.79 26.83 -17.18
C LEU A 173 15.25 25.92 -16.08
N MET A 174 13.93 25.78 -16.03
CA MET A 174 13.20 24.97 -15.05
C MET A 174 12.36 23.95 -15.79
N SER A 175 12.98 22.84 -16.21
CA SER A 175 12.31 21.82 -17.02
C SER A 175 11.17 21.17 -16.24
N VAL A 176 9.95 21.26 -16.78
CA VAL A 176 8.75 20.64 -16.22
C VAL A 176 8.24 19.63 -17.22
N GLY A 177 7.95 18.42 -16.76
CA GLY A 177 7.41 17.36 -17.59
C GLY A 177 7.61 15.99 -16.96
N SER A 178 7.35 14.97 -17.76
CA SER A 178 7.48 13.57 -17.36
C SER A 178 7.93 12.72 -18.55
N ALA A 179 8.55 11.59 -18.24
CA ALA A 179 8.97 10.61 -19.23
C ALA A 179 8.49 9.19 -18.84
N LEU A 180 8.24 8.39 -19.85
CA LEU A 180 7.95 6.98 -19.81
C LEU A 180 9.09 6.26 -20.53
N ILE A 181 9.67 5.28 -19.86
CA ILE A 181 10.73 4.44 -20.40
C ILE A 181 10.21 3.01 -20.31
N ASP A 182 9.83 2.44 -21.44
CA ASP A 182 9.63 1.00 -21.54
C ASP A 182 11.00 0.36 -21.83
N SER A 183 11.27 -0.81 -21.26
CA SER A 183 12.54 -1.51 -21.46
C SER A 183 12.28 -2.99 -21.67
N GLY A 184 13.07 -3.61 -22.53
CA GLY A 184 12.95 -5.02 -22.86
C GLY A 184 13.99 -5.44 -23.89
N PHE A 185 14.52 -6.66 -23.75
CA PHE A 185 15.49 -7.25 -24.70
C PHE A 185 16.70 -6.35 -25.02
N GLY A 186 17.23 -5.64 -24.02
CA GLY A 186 18.41 -4.76 -24.16
C GLY A 186 18.10 -3.35 -24.69
N LYS A 187 16.85 -3.05 -25.02
CA LYS A 187 16.43 -1.77 -25.61
C LYS A 187 15.57 -0.95 -24.67
N GLN A 188 15.67 0.38 -24.78
CA GLN A 188 14.81 1.33 -24.08
C GLN A 188 14.00 2.12 -25.08
N THR A 189 12.69 2.17 -24.87
CA THR A 189 11.76 2.97 -25.65
C THR A 189 11.34 4.17 -24.81
N LEU A 190 11.83 5.35 -25.18
CA LEU A 190 11.55 6.60 -24.48
C LEU A 190 10.35 7.31 -25.12
N SER A 191 9.41 7.72 -24.27
CA SER A 191 8.38 8.69 -24.62
C SER A 191 8.37 9.80 -23.58
N TRP A 192 8.27 11.06 -23.99
CA TRP A 192 8.24 12.17 -23.04
C TRP A 192 7.29 13.27 -23.48
N ILE A 193 6.88 14.04 -22.48
CA ILE A 193 6.15 15.29 -22.64
C ILE A 193 6.72 16.31 -21.67
N PHE A 194 7.44 17.28 -22.22
CA PHE A 194 8.01 18.40 -21.49
C PHE A 194 7.13 19.62 -21.71
N GLN A 195 6.52 20.10 -20.63
CA GLN A 195 5.50 21.14 -20.62
C GLN A 195 6.11 22.56 -20.60
N SER A 196 7.29 22.74 -20.00
CA SER A 196 8.01 24.03 -20.01
C SER A 196 9.49 23.90 -19.68
N GLY A 197 10.24 25.00 -19.80
CA GLY A 197 11.59 25.15 -19.24
C GLY A 197 12.69 24.36 -19.96
N LEU A 198 12.55 24.22 -21.27
CA LEU A 198 13.60 23.74 -22.16
C LEU A 198 14.28 24.92 -22.86
N ASP A 199 15.45 24.66 -23.43
CA ASP A 199 16.16 25.65 -24.25
C ASP A 199 15.47 25.79 -25.62
N THR A 200 14.93 26.97 -25.90
CA THR A 200 14.20 27.22 -27.16
C THR A 200 15.11 27.25 -28.38
N ARG A 201 16.44 27.31 -28.22
CA ARG A 201 17.39 27.17 -29.34
C ARG A 201 17.40 25.75 -29.90
N CYS A 202 16.92 24.76 -29.15
CA CYS A 202 16.72 23.38 -29.60
C CYS A 202 15.60 23.20 -30.64
N SER A 203 15.18 24.27 -31.31
CA SER A 203 14.42 24.25 -32.56
C SER A 203 15.31 24.26 -33.80
N GLU A 204 16.61 24.47 -33.62
CA GLU A 204 17.64 24.55 -34.66
C GLU A 204 18.60 23.36 -34.55
N ALA A 205 19.31 23.04 -35.65
CA ALA A 205 20.35 22.04 -35.62
C ALA A 205 21.54 22.51 -34.75
N CYS A 206 21.90 21.70 -33.75
CA CYS A 206 23.03 21.96 -32.86
C CYS A 206 24.17 20.97 -33.11
N MET A 207 25.42 21.40 -32.90
CA MET A 207 26.63 20.59 -33.11
C MET A 207 27.46 20.40 -31.84
N ALA A 208 27.05 20.99 -30.72
CA ALA A 208 27.74 20.79 -29.46
C ALA A 208 27.47 19.35 -28.95
N PRO A 209 28.45 18.67 -28.32
CA PRO A 209 28.20 17.35 -27.75
C PRO A 209 27.02 17.38 -26.78
N ASN A 210 26.12 16.39 -26.91
CA ASN A 210 24.92 16.23 -26.08
C ASN A 210 23.93 17.40 -26.13
N CYS A 211 24.04 18.28 -27.12
CA CYS A 211 23.12 19.40 -27.24
C CYS A 211 21.68 18.90 -27.34
N CYS A 212 20.79 19.52 -26.57
CA CYS A 212 19.37 19.17 -26.51
C CYS A 212 19.10 17.70 -26.13
N GLY A 213 20.08 17.00 -25.54
CA GLY A 213 20.04 15.59 -25.24
C GLY A 213 19.07 15.21 -24.12
N VAL A 214 18.51 14.00 -24.22
CA VAL A 214 17.71 13.34 -23.15
C VAL A 214 18.27 11.94 -22.94
N HIS A 215 19.04 11.74 -21.87
CA HIS A 215 19.91 10.57 -21.73
C HIS A 215 19.78 9.90 -20.37
N ILE A 216 19.91 8.57 -20.33
CA ILE A 216 20.08 7.84 -19.08
C ILE A 216 21.57 7.90 -18.69
N HIS A 217 21.84 8.27 -17.45
CA HIS A 217 23.19 8.43 -16.89
C HIS A 217 23.54 7.33 -15.89
N VAL A 218 24.84 7.21 -15.58
CA VAL A 218 25.36 6.17 -14.68
C VAL A 218 24.83 6.30 -13.25
N GLY A 219 24.67 7.52 -12.73
CA GLY A 219 24.28 7.71 -11.33
C GLY A 219 22.85 7.32 -11.01
N PHE A 220 22.61 7.09 -9.71
CA PHE A 220 21.35 6.58 -9.16
C PHE A 220 20.52 7.65 -8.43
N ASP A 221 21.01 8.89 -8.37
CA ASP A 221 20.26 10.01 -7.84
C ASP A 221 20.60 11.33 -8.52
N CYS A 222 19.68 12.27 -8.41
CA CYS A 222 19.77 13.61 -8.98
C CYS A 222 20.21 14.67 -7.95
N THR A 223 20.93 14.29 -6.88
CA THR A 223 21.24 15.19 -5.77
C THR A 223 22.66 15.76 -5.83
N ASP A 224 23.62 15.01 -6.37
CA ASP A 224 25.01 15.45 -6.53
C ASP A 224 25.50 15.26 -7.97
N ALA A 225 26.03 16.33 -8.56
CA ALA A 225 26.60 16.31 -9.90
C ALA A 225 27.79 15.35 -10.03
N SER A 226 28.52 15.13 -8.93
CA SER A 226 29.73 14.31 -8.92
C SER A 226 29.44 12.81 -9.09
N THR A 227 28.23 12.37 -8.73
CA THR A 227 27.81 10.96 -8.74
C THR A 227 27.01 10.56 -9.99
N ILE A 228 26.45 11.54 -10.73
CA ILE A 228 25.61 11.27 -11.91
C ILE A 228 26.40 10.66 -13.08
N GLY A 229 27.68 11.03 -13.25
CA GLY A 229 28.54 10.42 -14.29
C GLY A 229 28.10 10.70 -15.74
N GLY A 230 28.60 9.90 -16.70
CA GLY A 230 28.28 10.00 -18.13
C GLY A 230 27.02 9.23 -18.53
N HIS A 231 26.83 8.98 -19.83
CA HIS A 231 25.71 8.18 -20.32
C HIS A 231 25.85 6.71 -19.91
N TRP A 232 24.72 6.03 -19.71
CA TRP A 232 24.66 4.63 -19.28
C TRP A 232 24.23 3.72 -20.43
N TRP A 233 25.15 2.84 -20.84
CA TRP A 233 24.97 1.84 -21.89
C TRP A 233 26.04 0.75 -21.72
N ASN A 234 25.84 -0.41 -22.36
CA ASN A 234 26.82 -1.50 -22.30
C ASN A 234 27.97 -1.27 -23.30
N SER A 235 29.05 -0.65 -22.83
CA SER A 235 30.25 -0.36 -23.62
C SER A 235 31.07 -1.58 -24.00
N ASP A 236 30.83 -2.73 -23.38
CA ASP A 236 31.50 -3.98 -23.73
C ASP A 236 30.80 -4.67 -24.93
N ALA A 237 29.50 -4.38 -25.13
CA ALA A 237 28.69 -4.96 -26.19
C ALA A 237 28.54 -4.07 -27.43
N LEU A 238 28.63 -2.75 -27.27
CA LEU A 238 28.44 -1.78 -28.34
C LEU A 238 29.74 -0.98 -28.60
N GLU A 239 30.00 -0.61 -29.84
CA GLU A 239 31.23 0.13 -30.21
C GLU A 239 31.12 1.65 -30.00
N ALA A 240 29.90 2.18 -29.94
CA ALA A 240 29.62 3.61 -29.87
C ALA A 240 28.45 3.91 -28.94
N ASP A 241 28.46 5.12 -28.37
CA ASP A 241 27.43 5.60 -27.47
C ASP A 241 26.09 5.81 -28.19
N PRO A 242 25.05 5.03 -27.86
CA PRO A 242 23.78 5.08 -28.57
C PRO A 242 22.94 6.32 -28.25
N TRP A 243 23.32 7.11 -27.23
CA TRP A 243 22.56 8.27 -26.77
C TRP A 243 22.79 9.54 -27.60
N GLN A 244 23.85 9.58 -28.42
CA GLN A 244 24.29 10.80 -29.11
C GLN A 244 23.24 11.41 -30.05
N THR A 245 22.31 10.61 -30.57
CA THR A 245 21.27 11.07 -31.51
C THR A 245 19.96 11.43 -30.82
N ILE A 246 19.86 11.18 -29.51
CA ILE A 246 18.60 11.30 -28.76
C ILE A 246 18.49 12.72 -28.22
N MET A 247 17.67 13.53 -28.88
CA MET A 247 17.49 14.95 -28.58
C MET A 247 16.01 15.30 -28.49
N TYR A 248 15.65 16.24 -27.62
CA TYR A 248 14.35 16.90 -27.69
C TYR A 248 14.37 18.01 -28.75
N ASN A 249 13.19 18.34 -29.26
CA ASN A 249 13.00 19.40 -30.23
C ASN A 249 11.91 20.37 -29.73
N THR A 250 12.17 21.67 -29.84
CA THR A 250 11.20 22.74 -29.48
C THR A 250 10.56 23.43 -30.71
N THR A 251 10.82 22.93 -31.93
CA THR A 251 10.09 23.33 -33.15
C THR A 251 8.60 23.06 -32.95
N GLY A 252 7.77 24.10 -33.06
CA GLY A 252 6.32 24.01 -32.82
C GLY A 252 5.87 24.48 -31.43
N GLY A 253 6.81 24.91 -30.57
CA GLY A 253 6.50 25.42 -29.24
C GLY A 253 6.44 24.32 -28.17
N MET A 254 5.75 24.61 -27.06
CA MET A 254 5.53 23.65 -25.98
C MET A 254 4.10 23.08 -26.02
N PRO A 255 3.87 21.84 -25.58
CA PRO A 255 4.86 20.92 -25.03
C PRO A 255 5.82 20.35 -26.09
N SER A 256 7.08 20.09 -25.70
CA SER A 256 7.99 19.26 -26.49
C SER A 256 7.70 17.80 -26.20
N VAL A 257 7.34 17.03 -27.23
CA VAL A 257 7.02 15.62 -27.10
C VAL A 257 7.94 14.77 -27.96
N ALA A 258 8.19 13.54 -27.51
CA ALA A 258 8.66 12.48 -28.39
C ALA A 258 7.98 11.17 -28.01
N SER A 259 7.62 10.40 -29.02
CA SER A 259 6.87 9.16 -28.89
C SER A 259 7.74 8.00 -29.38
N SER A 260 7.85 6.96 -28.54
CA SER A 260 8.46 5.67 -28.90
C SER A 260 9.85 5.74 -29.54
N ILE A 261 10.76 6.55 -28.99
CA ILE A 261 12.17 6.56 -29.41
C ILE A 261 12.87 5.32 -28.84
N GLU A 262 13.18 4.37 -29.72
CA GLU A 262 13.93 3.17 -29.36
C GLU A 262 15.44 3.46 -29.35
N VAL A 263 16.12 3.06 -28.28
CA VAL A 263 17.57 3.15 -28.09
C VAL A 263 18.07 1.77 -27.69
N ASP A 264 19.00 1.20 -28.46
CA ASP A 264 19.63 -0.07 -28.11
C ASP A 264 20.85 0.21 -27.23
N THR A 265 20.74 -0.12 -25.93
CA THR A 265 21.84 0.08 -24.97
C THR A 265 22.45 -1.24 -24.51
N GLN A 266 21.85 -2.37 -24.90
CA GLN A 266 22.14 -3.72 -24.39
C GLN A 266 22.02 -3.82 -22.85
N LEU A 267 21.09 -3.05 -22.26
CA LEU A 267 20.81 -3.06 -20.82
C LEU A 267 19.39 -3.56 -20.53
N SER A 268 19.26 -4.31 -19.45
CA SER A 268 17.98 -4.77 -18.91
C SER A 268 17.27 -3.70 -18.08
N THR A 269 15.99 -3.93 -17.80
CA THR A 269 15.15 -3.09 -16.93
C THR A 269 15.70 -2.96 -15.52
N VAL A 270 16.23 -4.05 -14.96
CA VAL A 270 16.88 -4.04 -13.64
C VAL A 270 18.12 -3.12 -13.66
N GLN A 271 18.90 -3.16 -14.74
CA GLN A 271 20.13 -2.38 -14.86
C GLN A 271 19.90 -0.88 -15.03
N ILE A 272 18.74 -0.44 -15.54
CA ILE A 272 18.40 0.99 -15.68
C ILE A 272 17.56 1.53 -14.52
N ASN A 273 17.00 0.64 -13.69
CA ASN A 273 16.19 1.04 -12.53
C ASN A 273 16.98 1.95 -11.59
N LYS A 274 16.31 2.95 -11.02
CA LYS A 274 16.84 3.99 -10.12
C LYS A 274 17.87 4.94 -10.74
N ARG A 275 18.23 4.82 -12.02
CA ARG A 275 19.21 5.73 -12.65
C ARG A 275 18.68 7.12 -12.93
N ALA A 276 19.58 8.05 -13.18
CA ALA A 276 19.25 9.43 -13.55
C ALA A 276 18.92 9.56 -15.05
N LEU A 277 17.77 10.15 -15.37
CA LEU A 277 17.46 10.69 -16.70
C LEU A 277 17.81 12.19 -16.71
N VAL A 278 18.74 12.59 -17.59
CA VAL A 278 19.28 13.96 -17.64
C VAL A 278 18.84 14.66 -18.92
N ILE A 279 18.47 15.94 -18.79
CA ILE A 279 18.14 16.82 -19.91
C ILE A 279 19.29 17.82 -20.10
N HIS A 280 19.71 18.02 -21.35
CA HIS A 280 20.75 18.96 -21.74
C HIS A 280 20.20 20.18 -22.50
N ASP A 281 20.82 21.36 -22.39
CA ASP A 281 20.48 22.53 -23.20
C ASP A 281 21.17 22.54 -24.58
N PHE A 282 20.94 23.59 -25.37
CA PHE A 282 21.53 23.73 -26.70
C PHE A 282 23.07 23.76 -26.71
N THR A 283 23.70 24.13 -25.58
CA THR A 283 25.16 24.13 -25.43
C THR A 283 25.71 22.78 -24.99
N GLY A 284 24.84 21.82 -24.66
CA GLY A 284 25.19 20.52 -24.08
C GLY A 284 25.31 20.56 -22.55
N ALA A 285 25.00 21.67 -21.89
CA ALA A 285 25.02 21.75 -20.43
C ALA A 285 23.85 20.95 -19.85
N ARG A 286 24.09 20.24 -18.75
CA ARG A 286 23.03 19.50 -18.03
C ARG A 286 22.17 20.49 -17.26
N ILE A 287 20.86 20.50 -17.53
CA ILE A 287 19.94 21.50 -16.97
C ILE A 287 18.92 20.91 -16.02
N ALA A 288 18.55 19.64 -16.21
CA ALA A 288 17.60 18.98 -15.35
C ALA A 288 17.92 17.50 -15.17
N CYS A 289 17.43 16.92 -14.07
CA CYS A 289 17.61 15.52 -13.73
C CYS A 289 16.33 14.97 -13.08
N GLY A 290 15.95 13.74 -13.43
CA GLY A 290 14.90 12.99 -12.76
C GLY A 290 15.31 11.53 -12.55
N ASN A 291 14.93 10.93 -11.42
CA ASN A 291 15.21 9.53 -11.14
C ASN A 291 14.22 8.62 -11.88
N ILE A 292 14.74 7.55 -12.49
CA ILE A 292 13.96 6.52 -13.18
C ILE A 292 13.48 5.49 -12.17
N MET A 293 12.18 5.22 -12.15
CA MET A 293 11.57 4.16 -11.36
C MET A 293 10.98 3.12 -12.31
N MET A 294 11.63 1.95 -12.39
CA MET A 294 11.16 0.82 -13.20
C MET A 294 10.35 -0.16 -12.33
N PRO A 295 9.31 -0.81 -12.90
CA PRO A 295 8.56 -1.83 -12.19
C PRO A 295 9.37 -3.14 -12.13
N VAL A 296 10.05 -3.35 -11.01
CA VAL A 296 10.78 -4.59 -10.69
C VAL A 296 10.38 -5.08 -9.31
N SER A 297 10.44 -6.39 -9.11
CA SER A 297 10.15 -7.03 -7.82
C SER A 297 11.36 -7.84 -7.35
N GLU A 298 11.64 -7.80 -6.05
CA GLU A 298 12.83 -8.41 -5.45
C GLU A 298 12.45 -9.58 -4.52
N ALA A 299 13.14 -10.71 -4.70
CA ALA A 299 12.93 -11.97 -3.98
C ALA A 299 14.28 -12.58 -3.57
N ILE A 300 14.23 -13.59 -2.70
CA ILE A 300 15.40 -14.23 -2.10
C ILE A 300 15.20 -15.74 -1.93
N VAL A 301 16.27 -16.50 -2.09
CA VAL A 301 16.40 -17.90 -1.65
C VAL A 301 17.36 -17.88 -0.48
N SER A 302 16.83 -18.02 0.73
CA SER A 302 17.58 -17.88 1.98
C SER A 302 18.35 -19.14 2.38
N SER A 303 17.95 -20.30 1.84
CA SER A 303 18.57 -21.58 2.14
C SER A 303 18.35 -22.61 1.03
N PHE A 304 19.23 -23.61 1.02
CA PHE A 304 19.17 -24.76 0.13
C PHE A 304 19.18 -26.04 0.96
N SER A 305 18.37 -27.01 0.55
CA SER A 305 18.40 -28.39 1.05
C SER A 305 18.93 -29.32 -0.03
N LEU A 306 19.42 -30.51 0.37
CA LEU A 306 19.74 -31.58 -0.56
C LEU A 306 18.53 -31.85 -1.47
N TYR A 307 18.76 -31.94 -2.78
CA TYR A 307 17.68 -32.23 -3.73
C TYR A 307 17.05 -33.60 -3.42
N PRO A 308 15.70 -33.74 -3.38
CA PRO A 308 15.05 -35.01 -3.05
C PRO A 308 15.51 -36.17 -3.94
N GLY A 309 15.92 -37.27 -3.32
CA GLY A 309 16.41 -38.45 -4.05
C GLY A 309 17.83 -38.31 -4.65
N SER A 310 18.51 -37.18 -4.45
CA SER A 310 19.92 -37.04 -4.84
C SER A 310 20.82 -37.86 -3.92
N SER A 311 21.80 -38.56 -4.50
CA SER A 311 22.85 -39.26 -3.76
C SER A 311 24.11 -38.42 -3.57
N SER A 312 24.05 -37.13 -3.88
CA SER A 312 25.20 -36.22 -3.78
C SER A 312 25.65 -36.09 -2.33
N SER A 313 26.97 -36.12 -2.11
CA SER A 313 27.58 -35.78 -0.82
C SER A 313 27.86 -34.28 -0.67
N LEU A 314 27.55 -33.49 -1.70
CA LEU A 314 27.72 -32.03 -1.69
C LEU A 314 26.66 -31.40 -0.79
N THR A 315 27.07 -30.43 0.01
CA THR A 315 26.19 -29.68 0.92
C THR A 315 26.17 -28.24 0.43
N VAL A 316 25.29 -27.94 -0.51
CA VAL A 316 25.19 -26.60 -1.06
C VAL A 316 24.61 -25.67 -0.01
N GLU A 317 25.35 -24.61 0.30
CA GLU A 317 24.95 -23.58 1.24
C GLU A 317 25.09 -22.20 0.60
N GLY A 318 24.38 -21.21 1.12
CA GLY A 318 24.46 -19.84 0.64
C GLY A 318 23.10 -19.19 0.46
N VAL A 319 23.11 -18.02 -0.16
CA VAL A 319 21.93 -17.17 -0.38
C VAL A 319 21.93 -16.69 -1.83
N MET A 320 20.74 -16.55 -2.40
CA MET A 320 20.55 -16.01 -3.75
C MET A 320 19.45 -14.94 -3.75
N SER A 321 19.65 -13.84 -4.47
CA SER A 321 18.61 -12.87 -4.79
C SER A 321 18.05 -13.13 -6.19
N VAL A 322 16.77 -12.87 -6.37
CA VAL A 322 16.07 -12.94 -7.66
C VAL A 322 15.33 -11.61 -7.85
N ILE A 323 15.72 -10.83 -8.85
CA ILE A 323 15.01 -9.60 -9.23
C ILE A 323 14.30 -9.85 -10.55
N SER A 324 12.97 -9.72 -10.56
CA SER A 324 12.13 -9.92 -11.74
C SER A 324 11.69 -8.58 -12.32
N SER A 325 11.82 -8.39 -13.63
CA SER A 325 11.23 -7.26 -14.33
C SER A 325 9.78 -7.54 -14.73
N GLU A 326 8.90 -6.56 -14.62
CA GLU A 326 7.48 -6.68 -15.04
C GLU A 326 7.24 -6.24 -16.49
N ASP A 327 8.31 -6.19 -17.30
CA ASP A 327 8.22 -5.93 -18.73
C ASP A 327 8.02 -7.21 -19.55
N ALA A 328 7.84 -7.07 -20.87
CA ALA A 328 7.59 -8.19 -21.78
C ALA A 328 8.72 -9.25 -21.83
N SER A 329 9.95 -8.91 -21.41
CA SER A 329 11.04 -9.88 -21.36
C SER A 329 10.99 -10.77 -20.12
N GLY A 330 10.28 -10.36 -19.06
CA GLY A 330 10.22 -11.10 -17.79
C GLY A 330 11.61 -11.52 -17.30
N THR A 331 12.58 -10.61 -17.36
CA THR A 331 13.98 -10.88 -17.06
C THR A 331 14.17 -11.16 -15.57
N GLN A 332 14.80 -12.30 -15.26
CA GLN A 332 15.24 -12.67 -13.93
C GLN A 332 16.72 -12.31 -13.79
N THR A 333 17.05 -11.45 -12.83
CA THR A 333 18.43 -11.09 -12.48
C THR A 333 18.80 -11.79 -11.17
N LEU A 334 19.66 -12.79 -11.27
CA LEU A 334 20.12 -13.60 -10.16
C LEU A 334 21.43 -13.04 -9.60
N SER A 335 21.58 -12.98 -8.28
CA SER A 335 22.89 -12.79 -7.63
C SER A 335 23.03 -13.80 -6.51
N TRP A 336 24.21 -14.39 -6.33
CA TRP A 336 24.40 -15.44 -5.33
C TRP A 336 25.80 -15.45 -4.74
N SER A 337 25.88 -16.02 -3.55
CA SER A 337 27.09 -16.57 -2.95
C SER A 337 26.77 -17.97 -2.46
N LEU A 338 27.38 -18.97 -3.08
CA LEU A 338 27.12 -20.39 -2.82
C LEU A 338 28.43 -21.11 -2.49
N THR A 339 28.41 -21.99 -1.49
CA THR A 339 29.52 -22.87 -1.10
C THR A 339 29.06 -24.32 -1.13
N GLY A 340 30.01 -25.25 -0.96
CA GLY A 340 29.72 -26.69 -1.02
C GLY A 340 29.24 -27.18 -2.39
N LEU A 341 29.54 -26.42 -3.44
CA LEU A 341 29.28 -26.73 -4.84
C LEU A 341 30.27 -27.78 -5.38
N ASP A 342 29.95 -28.38 -6.52
CA ASP A 342 30.82 -29.34 -7.20
C ASP A 342 32.12 -28.68 -7.69
N PRO A 343 33.31 -29.03 -7.16
CA PRO A 343 34.58 -28.43 -7.58
C PRO A 343 34.91 -28.66 -9.07
N ALA A 344 34.32 -29.66 -9.72
CA ALA A 344 34.49 -29.88 -11.16
C ALA A 344 33.90 -28.74 -12.02
N CYS A 345 33.00 -27.93 -11.46
CA CYS A 345 32.43 -26.74 -12.09
C CYS A 345 33.38 -25.52 -12.11
N ALA A 346 34.65 -25.69 -11.71
CA ALA A 346 35.70 -24.68 -11.95
C ALA A 346 36.13 -24.58 -13.42
N ASN A 347 35.80 -25.59 -14.24
CA ASN A 347 36.12 -25.66 -15.67
C ASN A 347 34.85 -25.55 -16.51
N THR A 348 35.00 -25.23 -17.79
CA THR A 348 33.89 -25.26 -18.74
C THR A 348 33.34 -26.68 -18.88
N CYS A 349 32.02 -26.80 -18.80
CA CYS A 349 31.31 -28.06 -18.98
C CYS A 349 30.27 -27.92 -20.10
N THR A 350 30.05 -29.01 -20.85
CA THR A 350 29.18 -29.07 -22.04
C THR A 350 28.01 -30.04 -21.88
N VAL A 351 27.89 -30.72 -20.75
CA VAL A 351 26.75 -31.59 -20.45
C VAL A 351 25.52 -30.71 -20.22
N PRO A 352 24.31 -31.08 -20.70
CA PRO A 352 23.12 -30.30 -20.43
C PRO A 352 22.92 -30.02 -18.94
N ASN A 353 22.63 -28.76 -18.61
CA ASN A 353 22.38 -28.26 -17.26
C ASN A 353 23.56 -28.37 -16.29
N CYS A 354 24.76 -28.72 -16.76
CA CYS A 354 25.86 -28.84 -15.83
C CYS A 354 26.22 -27.49 -15.21
N CYS A 355 26.52 -27.53 -13.91
CA CYS A 355 26.84 -26.34 -13.12
C CYS A 355 25.75 -25.28 -13.19
N GLY A 356 24.50 -25.68 -13.44
CA GLY A 356 23.35 -24.80 -13.61
C GLY A 356 22.76 -24.32 -12.28
N ALA A 357 22.22 -23.10 -12.30
CA ALA A 357 21.37 -22.55 -11.24
C ALA A 357 20.08 -22.02 -11.87
N HIS A 358 18.98 -22.76 -11.73
CA HIS A 358 17.78 -22.59 -12.56
C HIS A 358 16.50 -22.51 -11.73
N ILE A 359 15.52 -21.73 -12.20
CA ILE A 359 14.16 -21.76 -11.65
C ILE A 359 13.40 -22.91 -12.29
N HIS A 360 12.73 -23.73 -11.49
CA HIS A 360 11.94 -24.88 -11.89
C HIS A 360 10.44 -24.69 -11.66
N VAL A 361 9.63 -25.49 -12.35
CA VAL A 361 8.14 -25.40 -12.26
C VAL A 361 7.61 -25.73 -10.86
N GLY A 362 8.32 -26.54 -10.09
CA GLY A 362 7.96 -26.95 -8.74
C GLY A 362 7.79 -25.79 -7.76
N THR A 363 7.01 -26.02 -6.72
CA THR A 363 6.76 -25.05 -5.63
C THR A 363 7.14 -25.57 -4.25
N ASP A 364 7.77 -26.75 -4.20
CA ASP A 364 8.31 -27.36 -3.00
C ASP A 364 9.62 -28.07 -3.31
N CYS A 365 10.42 -28.34 -2.26
CA CYS A 365 11.68 -29.08 -2.34
C CYS A 365 11.59 -30.44 -1.62
N SER A 366 10.40 -31.04 -1.56
CA SER A 366 10.14 -32.26 -0.78
C SER A 366 10.07 -33.53 -1.63
N ASP A 367 9.62 -33.42 -2.88
CA ASP A 367 9.45 -34.56 -3.79
C ASP A 367 10.03 -34.25 -5.18
N ALA A 368 11.00 -35.07 -5.62
CA ALA A 368 11.64 -34.90 -6.93
C ALA A 368 10.65 -34.98 -8.09
N SER A 369 9.53 -35.69 -7.93
CA SER A 369 8.53 -35.89 -8.97
C SER A 369 7.64 -34.67 -9.21
N THR A 370 7.55 -33.75 -8.24
CA THR A 370 6.73 -32.52 -8.35
C THR A 370 7.53 -31.31 -8.81
N ILE A 371 8.87 -31.35 -8.72
CA ILE A 371 9.74 -30.20 -9.05
C ILE A 371 9.79 -29.91 -10.57
N GLY A 372 9.68 -30.94 -11.41
CA GLY A 372 9.63 -30.80 -12.87
C GLY A 372 10.88 -30.17 -13.52
N GLY A 373 10.74 -29.63 -14.73
CA GLY A 373 11.83 -29.02 -15.52
C GLY A 373 12.06 -27.53 -15.19
N HIS A 374 12.93 -26.85 -15.94
CA HIS A 374 13.10 -25.40 -15.76
C HIS A 374 11.78 -24.67 -16.12
N TYR A 375 11.63 -23.44 -15.62
CA TYR A 375 10.42 -22.65 -15.76
C TYR A 375 10.69 -21.39 -16.58
N TRP A 376 10.00 -21.27 -17.71
CA TRP A 376 10.05 -20.13 -18.62
C TRP A 376 8.78 -20.12 -19.49
N ASP A 377 8.44 -18.99 -20.10
CA ASP A 377 7.33 -18.90 -21.04
C ASP A 377 7.74 -19.49 -22.41
N SER A 378 7.28 -20.71 -22.68
CA SER A 378 7.52 -21.39 -23.96
C SER A 378 6.75 -20.81 -25.17
N SER A 379 5.82 -19.88 -24.93
CA SER A 379 5.10 -19.16 -25.99
C SER A 379 5.94 -18.00 -26.55
N ASP A 380 6.74 -17.37 -25.70
CA ASP A 380 7.65 -16.27 -26.07
C ASP A 380 9.05 -16.74 -26.49
N TYR A 381 9.49 -17.92 -26.01
CA TYR A 381 10.83 -18.46 -26.28
C TYR A 381 10.79 -19.88 -26.87
N THR A 382 11.47 -20.07 -28.01
CA THR A 382 11.58 -21.37 -28.69
C THR A 382 12.67 -22.28 -28.14
N THR A 383 13.58 -21.73 -27.34
CA THR A 383 14.71 -22.45 -26.72
C THR A 383 14.76 -22.13 -25.24
N ASP A 384 15.09 -23.13 -24.44
CA ASP A 384 15.22 -23.00 -22.99
C ASP A 384 16.30 -21.96 -22.62
N PRO A 385 15.92 -20.81 -22.03
CA PRO A 385 16.84 -19.71 -21.75
C PRO A 385 17.80 -20.03 -20.61
N TRP A 386 17.52 -21.05 -19.79
CA TRP A 386 18.34 -21.42 -18.63
C TRP A 386 19.64 -22.13 -19.00
N GLN A 387 19.77 -22.65 -20.22
CA GLN A 387 20.96 -23.39 -20.65
C GLN A 387 22.26 -22.58 -20.63
N THR A 388 22.17 -21.25 -20.65
CA THR A 388 23.34 -20.35 -20.58
C THR A 388 23.74 -19.99 -19.16
N VAL A 389 22.88 -20.27 -18.17
CA VAL A 389 23.10 -19.90 -16.77
C VAL A 389 23.90 -21.01 -16.09
N MET A 390 25.19 -20.75 -15.89
CA MET A 390 26.11 -21.63 -15.17
C MET A 390 26.86 -20.87 -14.08
N TYR A 391 27.05 -21.50 -12.93
CA TYR A 391 27.95 -21.04 -11.90
C TYR A 391 29.37 -21.54 -12.17
N ASN A 392 30.37 -20.80 -11.68
CA ASN A 392 31.76 -21.22 -11.64
C ASN A 392 32.22 -21.36 -10.19
N SER A 393 32.72 -22.53 -9.80
CA SER A 393 33.09 -22.84 -8.42
C SER A 393 34.59 -23.09 -8.24
N SER A 394 35.40 -22.04 -8.36
CA SER A 394 36.84 -22.13 -8.11
C SER A 394 37.12 -22.37 -6.61
N SER A 395 37.58 -23.59 -6.30
CA SER A 395 38.13 -24.14 -5.04
C SER A 395 37.36 -24.01 -3.71
N LEU A 396 36.46 -23.05 -3.51
CA LEU A 396 35.75 -22.85 -2.23
C LEU A 396 34.27 -22.39 -2.34
N GLY A 397 33.78 -22.07 -3.55
CA GLY A 397 32.41 -21.62 -3.76
C GLY A 397 32.25 -20.85 -5.08
N SER A 398 31.05 -20.32 -5.32
CA SER A 398 30.71 -19.47 -6.46
C SER A 398 30.05 -18.18 -5.99
N ASN A 399 30.55 -17.05 -6.47
CA ASN A 399 29.96 -15.74 -6.26
C ASN A 399 29.62 -15.15 -7.63
N ALA A 400 28.37 -14.71 -7.82
CA ALA A 400 27.97 -13.98 -9.00
C ALA A 400 27.16 -12.76 -8.61
N ALA A 401 27.59 -11.60 -9.09
CA ALA A 401 26.81 -10.38 -9.02
C ALA A 401 26.12 -10.19 -10.38
N SER A 402 24.79 -10.33 -10.41
CA SER A 402 23.92 -10.02 -11.55
C SER A 402 24.09 -10.89 -12.81
N VAL A 403 23.49 -12.08 -12.79
CA VAL A 403 23.26 -12.93 -13.97
C VAL A 403 21.82 -12.75 -14.45
N ALA A 404 21.65 -12.12 -15.62
CA ALA A 404 20.34 -11.84 -16.21
C ALA A 404 19.91 -12.93 -17.20
N VAL A 405 18.66 -13.38 -17.11
CA VAL A 405 18.05 -14.35 -18.04
C VAL A 405 16.63 -13.93 -18.37
N ALA A 406 16.32 -13.77 -19.65
CA ALA A 406 14.99 -13.38 -20.11
C ALA A 406 14.09 -14.63 -20.18
N THR A 407 13.06 -14.67 -19.34
CA THR A 407 12.22 -15.88 -19.16
C THR A 407 10.78 -15.69 -19.64
N GLY A 408 10.36 -14.45 -19.91
CA GLY A 408 8.96 -14.11 -20.20
C GLY A 408 8.05 -14.12 -18.97
N LEU A 409 8.58 -14.38 -17.78
CA LEU A 409 7.83 -14.54 -16.55
C LEU A 409 7.99 -13.32 -15.63
N GLY A 410 6.90 -12.85 -15.04
CA GLY A 410 6.91 -11.78 -14.04
C GLY A 410 7.21 -12.32 -12.64
N ALA A 411 7.27 -11.43 -11.65
CA ALA A 411 7.57 -11.83 -10.28
C ALA A 411 6.54 -12.79 -9.69
N SER A 412 5.25 -12.55 -10.00
CA SER A 412 4.16 -13.38 -9.50
C SER A 412 4.22 -14.83 -10.00
N ASP A 413 4.88 -15.08 -11.14
CA ASP A 413 5.05 -16.41 -11.71
C ASP A 413 6.16 -17.20 -11.02
N VAL A 414 7.27 -16.53 -10.71
CA VAL A 414 8.49 -17.14 -10.17
C VAL A 414 8.48 -17.26 -8.65
N LEU A 415 7.68 -16.46 -7.96
CA LEU A 415 7.58 -16.48 -6.51
C LEU A 415 7.00 -17.82 -6.01
N GLY A 416 7.61 -18.38 -4.97
CA GLY A 416 7.28 -19.71 -4.47
C GLY A 416 7.80 -20.87 -5.32
N ARG A 417 8.49 -20.62 -6.45
CA ARG A 417 9.09 -21.67 -7.27
C ARG A 417 10.40 -22.18 -6.69
N ALA A 418 10.80 -23.38 -7.12
CA ALA A 418 12.05 -24.01 -6.75
C ALA A 418 13.24 -23.45 -7.56
N MET A 419 14.27 -22.97 -6.86
CA MET A 419 15.62 -22.74 -7.38
C MET A 419 16.43 -24.03 -7.22
N VAL A 420 16.92 -24.60 -8.31
CA VAL A 420 17.65 -25.88 -8.32
C VAL A 420 19.08 -25.66 -8.77
N ILE A 421 20.01 -26.27 -8.04
CA ILE A 421 21.45 -26.26 -8.34
C ILE A 421 21.86 -27.62 -8.90
N HIS A 422 22.63 -27.60 -9.98
CA HIS A 422 23.12 -28.77 -10.68
C HIS A 422 24.64 -28.94 -10.57
N ASP A 423 25.13 -30.18 -10.54
CA ASP A 423 26.57 -30.49 -10.56
C ASP A 423 27.17 -30.53 -11.98
N SER A 424 28.47 -30.86 -12.09
CA SER A 424 29.16 -30.95 -13.38
C SER A 424 28.65 -32.05 -14.32
N THR A 425 27.84 -32.98 -13.81
CA THR A 425 27.19 -34.03 -14.61
C THR A 425 25.77 -33.64 -15.05
N GLY A 426 25.29 -32.47 -14.63
CA GLY A 426 23.91 -32.02 -14.83
C GLY A 426 22.92 -32.61 -13.83
N ALA A 427 23.37 -33.37 -12.83
CA ALA A 427 22.50 -33.92 -11.80
C ALA A 427 22.07 -32.81 -10.82
N ARG A 428 20.82 -32.88 -10.36
CA ARG A 428 20.26 -31.94 -9.37
C ARG A 428 20.81 -32.28 -7.98
N ILE A 429 21.49 -31.32 -7.36
CA ILE A 429 22.17 -31.54 -6.08
C ILE A 429 21.55 -30.73 -4.93
N ALA A 430 20.92 -29.60 -5.20
CA ALA A 430 20.24 -28.82 -4.17
C ALA A 430 18.97 -28.15 -4.68
N CYS A 431 18.07 -27.82 -3.75
CA CYS A 431 16.81 -27.13 -3.98
C CYS A 431 16.56 -26.09 -2.89
N GLY A 432 16.12 -24.89 -3.28
CA GLY A 432 15.64 -23.85 -2.37
C GLY A 432 14.38 -23.20 -2.93
N ILE A 433 13.55 -22.59 -2.09
CA ILE A 433 12.31 -21.92 -2.54
C ILE A 433 12.54 -20.41 -2.63
N ILE A 434 12.09 -19.83 -3.75
CA ILE A 434 12.08 -18.38 -3.96
C ILE A 434 11.00 -17.77 -3.07
N GLN A 435 11.40 -16.90 -2.16
CA GLN A 435 10.53 -16.24 -1.20
C GLN A 435 10.65 -14.72 -1.36
N PRO A 436 9.65 -13.95 -0.93
CA PRO A 436 9.78 -12.50 -0.94
C PRO A 436 10.92 -12.07 -0.02
N ALA A 437 11.70 -11.07 -0.44
CA ALA A 437 12.58 -10.38 0.48
C ALA A 437 11.74 -9.44 1.37
N ASN A 438 11.92 -9.50 2.68
CA ASN A 438 11.21 -8.61 3.62
C ASN A 438 12.01 -7.35 3.98
N VAL A 439 13.23 -7.21 3.46
CA VAL A 439 13.90 -5.92 3.24
C VAL A 439 14.29 -5.92 1.76
N PRO A 440 13.34 -5.57 0.87
CA PRO A 440 13.49 -5.81 -0.55
C PRO A 440 14.44 -4.83 -1.22
N SER A 441 14.73 -3.67 -0.63
CA SER A 441 15.78 -2.80 -1.16
C SER A 441 16.29 -1.82 -0.11
N PHE A 442 17.44 -1.21 -0.42
CA PHE A 442 18.02 -0.13 0.34
C PHE A 442 17.96 1.17 -0.45
N ALA A 443 17.72 2.28 0.26
CA ALA A 443 17.91 3.64 -0.22
C ALA A 443 19.10 4.27 0.50
N ALA A 444 19.67 5.33 -0.09
CA ALA A 444 20.67 6.14 0.60
C ALA A 444 20.13 6.63 1.95
N TYR A 445 20.94 6.57 2.99
CA TYR A 445 20.52 7.02 4.31
C TYR A 445 20.22 8.53 4.29
N PRO A 446 19.13 9.02 4.92
CA PRO A 446 18.78 10.44 4.87
C PRO A 446 19.91 11.36 5.37
N GLY A 447 20.35 12.27 4.51
CA GLY A 447 21.45 13.19 4.83
C GLY A 447 22.86 12.58 4.69
N TYR A 448 22.98 11.35 4.20
CA TYR A 448 24.26 10.82 3.72
C TYR A 448 24.67 11.57 2.45
N THR A 449 25.91 12.05 2.41
CA THR A 449 26.47 12.84 1.29
C THR A 449 27.60 12.11 0.57
N GLY A 450 27.83 10.83 0.89
CA GLY A 450 28.82 10.01 0.20
C GLY A 450 28.23 9.36 -1.06
N ASN A 451 29.06 8.56 -1.74
CA ASN A 451 28.73 7.98 -3.05
C ASN A 451 28.39 6.48 -3.01
N LEU A 452 28.20 5.91 -1.81
CA LEU A 452 27.85 4.51 -1.64
C LEU A 452 26.33 4.32 -1.86
N ALA A 453 25.96 3.73 -3.00
CA ALA A 453 24.58 3.38 -3.34
C ALA A 453 24.31 1.91 -3.04
N THR A 454 24.06 1.59 -1.76
CA THR A 454 23.91 0.20 -1.32
C THR A 454 22.71 -0.46 -2.03
N ALA A 455 22.98 -1.58 -2.69
CA ALA A 455 21.98 -2.40 -3.35
C ALA A 455 22.03 -3.82 -2.80
N GLY A 456 20.88 -4.50 -2.80
CA GLY A 456 20.75 -5.85 -2.31
C GLY A 456 19.44 -6.08 -1.57
N VAL A 457 19.22 -7.34 -1.23
CA VAL A 457 18.03 -7.81 -0.53
C VAL A 457 18.41 -8.45 0.78
N MET A 458 17.47 -8.45 1.72
CA MET A 458 17.61 -9.17 2.97
C MET A 458 16.31 -9.85 3.39
N SER A 459 16.48 -10.98 4.06
CA SER A 459 15.47 -11.69 4.82
C SER A 459 15.78 -11.55 6.31
N VAL A 460 14.79 -11.10 7.06
CA VAL A 460 14.74 -11.01 8.51
C VAL A 460 13.65 -11.97 8.98
N GLN A 461 14.01 -13.03 9.70
CA GLN A 461 13.02 -13.90 10.33
C GLN A 461 13.04 -13.67 11.83
N ALA A 462 11.92 -13.86 12.51
CA ALA A 462 11.85 -13.74 13.97
C ALA A 462 11.17 -14.97 14.58
N THR A 463 11.90 -15.68 15.44
CA THR A 463 11.37 -16.80 16.23
C THR A 463 11.47 -16.45 17.71
N GLY A 464 10.32 -16.27 18.37
CA GLY A 464 10.30 -15.74 19.74
C GLY A 464 10.88 -14.33 19.78
N THR A 465 12.04 -14.17 20.45
CA THR A 465 12.75 -12.89 20.57
C THR A 465 14.12 -12.87 19.88
N THR A 466 14.37 -13.85 19.01
CA THR A 466 15.60 -13.98 18.20
C THR A 466 15.30 -13.60 16.77
N GLN A 467 16.15 -12.76 16.17
CA GLN A 467 16.12 -12.42 14.75
C GLN A 467 17.15 -13.24 14.01
N THR A 468 16.78 -13.83 12.89
CA THR A 468 17.69 -14.53 11.99
C THR A 468 17.82 -13.71 10.71
N LEU A 469 19.03 -13.20 10.44
CA LEU A 469 19.32 -12.37 9.27
C LEU A 469 20.03 -13.17 8.18
N SER A 470 19.54 -13.02 6.95
CA SER A 470 20.19 -13.50 5.74
C SER A 470 20.15 -12.41 4.67
N TRP A 471 21.25 -12.09 4.01
CA TRP A 471 21.29 -11.03 3.00
C TRP A 471 22.23 -11.32 1.84
N VAL A 472 21.97 -10.63 0.74
CA VAL A 472 22.87 -10.50 -0.41
C VAL A 472 22.95 -9.02 -0.75
N LEU A 473 24.05 -8.37 -0.38
CA LEU A 473 24.34 -6.97 -0.70
C LEU A 473 25.25 -6.94 -1.93
N THR A 474 24.71 -6.46 -3.05
CA THR A 474 25.28 -6.63 -4.39
C THR A 474 26.11 -5.44 -4.86
N ALA A 475 25.92 -4.25 -4.29
CA ALA A 475 26.68 -3.05 -4.65
C ALA A 475 26.69 -2.01 -3.52
N GLY A 476 27.54 -0.99 -3.69
CA GLY A 476 27.52 0.24 -2.88
C GLY A 476 27.83 0.01 -1.39
N LEU A 477 28.79 -0.85 -1.12
CA LEU A 477 29.35 -1.06 0.22
C LEU A 477 30.73 -0.40 0.32
N ASP A 478 31.10 0.03 1.52
CA ASP A 478 32.45 0.55 1.77
C ASP A 478 33.48 -0.59 1.65
N THR A 479 34.39 -0.49 0.68
CA THR A 479 35.43 -1.49 0.40
C THR A 479 36.46 -1.63 1.52
N GLN A 480 36.49 -0.69 2.48
CA GLN A 480 37.35 -0.80 3.66
C GLN A 480 36.80 -1.78 4.72
N CYS A 481 35.55 -2.24 4.56
CA CYS A 481 34.93 -3.23 5.44
C CYS A 481 35.40 -4.65 5.09
N THR A 482 36.56 -5.06 5.58
CA THR A 482 37.17 -6.39 5.29
C THR A 482 37.27 -7.27 6.55
N GLY A 483 36.26 -7.21 7.42
CA GLY A 483 36.19 -8.05 8.64
C GLY A 483 36.95 -7.53 9.88
N THR A 484 37.65 -6.40 9.78
CA THR A 484 38.28 -5.74 10.96
C THR A 484 38.03 -4.24 10.93
N CYS A 485 37.38 -3.70 11.95
CA CYS A 485 37.21 -2.26 12.11
C CYS A 485 37.04 -1.91 13.60
N THR A 486 37.50 -0.71 13.99
CA THR A 486 37.57 -0.28 15.41
C THR A 486 36.64 0.88 15.73
N ALA A 487 36.07 1.54 14.72
CA ALA A 487 35.09 2.59 14.92
C ALA A 487 33.76 1.99 15.43
N PRO A 488 33.01 2.68 16.29
CA PRO A 488 31.69 2.20 16.71
C PRO A 488 30.77 1.95 15.51
N ASN A 489 30.07 0.81 15.50
CA ASN A 489 29.12 0.41 14.45
C ASN A 489 29.71 0.27 13.05
N CYS A 490 31.04 0.21 12.94
CA CYS A 490 31.70 0.10 11.65
C CYS A 490 31.23 -1.14 10.90
N CYS A 491 30.94 -0.98 9.61
CA CYS A 491 30.49 -2.06 8.74
C CYS A 491 29.20 -2.76 9.22
N GLY A 492 28.45 -2.11 10.13
CA GLY A 492 27.32 -2.68 10.82
C GLY A 492 26.07 -2.85 9.94
N VAL A 493 25.32 -3.91 10.21
CA VAL A 493 24.01 -4.19 9.61
C VAL A 493 23.01 -4.40 10.73
N HIS A 494 22.19 -3.37 11.03
CA HIS A 494 21.46 -3.32 12.30
C HIS A 494 19.98 -2.97 12.12
N ILE A 495 19.13 -3.53 12.98
CA ILE A 495 17.76 -3.02 13.16
C ILE A 495 17.83 -1.78 14.06
N HIS A 496 17.24 -0.69 13.58
CA HIS A 496 17.13 0.58 14.30
C HIS A 496 15.70 0.84 14.78
N THR A 497 15.57 1.76 15.73
CA THR A 497 14.29 2.10 16.38
C THR A 497 13.27 2.75 15.46
N GLY A 498 13.69 3.39 14.37
CA GLY A 498 12.80 4.07 13.42
C GLY A 498 11.94 3.10 12.63
N MET A 499 10.89 3.64 12.00
CA MET A 499 9.96 2.88 11.18
C MET A 499 9.92 3.31 9.71
N ASP A 500 10.72 4.32 9.34
CA ASP A 500 10.82 4.82 7.98
C ASP A 500 12.25 5.30 7.70
N CYS A 501 12.60 5.34 6.41
CA CYS A 501 13.90 5.77 5.92
C CYS A 501 13.87 7.21 5.36
N SER A 502 12.95 8.06 5.82
CA SER A 502 12.74 9.40 5.24
C SER A 502 13.53 10.50 5.96
N ASP A 503 13.76 10.37 7.27
CA ASP A 503 14.46 11.35 8.10
C ASP A 503 15.45 10.70 9.05
N SER A 504 16.70 11.16 9.02
CA SER A 504 17.75 10.65 9.91
C SER A 504 17.49 10.95 11.38
N SER A 505 16.64 11.93 11.69
CA SER A 505 16.29 12.31 13.05
C SER A 505 15.34 11.33 13.75
N THR A 506 14.58 10.54 12.98
CA THR A 506 13.56 9.60 13.50
C THR A 506 14.06 8.14 13.56
N ILE A 507 15.10 7.80 12.78
CA ILE A 507 15.65 6.44 12.72
C ILE A 507 16.22 5.96 14.07
N GLY A 508 16.78 6.89 14.85
CA GLY A 508 17.26 6.61 16.21
C GLY A 508 18.39 5.56 16.25
N GLY A 509 18.54 4.87 17.39
CA GLY A 509 19.64 3.92 17.66
C GLY A 509 19.26 2.46 17.39
N HIS A 510 20.14 1.53 17.77
CA HIS A 510 19.89 0.09 17.63
C HIS A 510 18.66 -0.36 18.44
N PHE A 511 17.87 -1.27 17.88
CA PHE A 511 16.62 -1.73 18.46
C PHE A 511 16.78 -3.10 19.13
N TYR A 512 16.84 -3.09 20.46
CA TYR A 512 16.91 -4.30 21.29
C TYR A 512 16.30 -4.02 22.68
N ASP A 513 16.01 -5.07 23.45
CA ASP A 513 15.58 -4.95 24.84
C ASP A 513 16.77 -4.66 25.77
N SER A 514 17.05 -3.38 25.95
CA SER A 514 18.11 -2.89 26.84
C SER A 514 17.79 -3.07 28.34
N THR A 515 16.58 -3.52 28.69
CA THR A 515 16.23 -3.87 30.07
C THR A 515 16.55 -5.33 30.39
N ALA A 516 16.50 -6.21 29.39
CA ALA A 516 16.83 -7.63 29.52
C ALA A 516 18.29 -7.95 29.15
N LEU A 517 18.92 -7.16 28.28
CA LEU A 517 20.28 -7.39 27.78
C LEU A 517 21.26 -6.34 28.31
N THR A 518 22.40 -6.79 28.85
CA THR A 518 23.44 -5.91 29.40
C THR A 518 24.41 -5.36 28.35
N THR A 519 24.36 -5.89 27.13
CA THR A 519 25.21 -5.51 25.99
C THR A 519 24.38 -5.41 24.73
N ASP A 520 24.72 -4.47 23.87
CA ASP A 520 24.07 -4.29 22.57
C ASP A 520 24.40 -5.49 21.64
N PRO A 521 23.39 -6.30 21.25
CA PRO A 521 23.60 -7.50 20.46
C PRO A 521 23.92 -7.21 18.99
N TRP A 522 23.75 -5.97 18.53
CA TRP A 522 23.98 -5.59 17.13
C TRP A 522 25.44 -5.30 16.82
N LEU A 523 26.26 -4.95 17.82
CA LEU A 523 27.66 -4.52 17.64
C LEU A 523 28.56 -5.56 16.95
N THR A 524 28.18 -6.84 16.95
CA THR A 524 28.94 -7.92 16.31
C THR A 524 28.45 -8.23 14.89
N ILE A 525 27.38 -7.58 14.43
CA ILE A 525 26.72 -7.89 13.18
C ILE A 525 27.23 -6.95 12.10
N THR A 526 28.22 -7.40 11.34
CA THR A 526 28.88 -6.61 10.30
C THR A 526 28.85 -7.32 8.95
N TYR A 527 28.92 -6.54 7.87
CA TYR A 527 29.14 -7.06 6.52
C TYR A 527 30.64 -7.09 6.17
N ASP A 528 31.01 -7.93 5.21
CA ASP A 528 32.35 -8.03 4.64
C ASP A 528 32.29 -7.75 3.13
N ALA A 529 32.97 -6.70 2.68
CA ALA A 529 33.08 -6.27 1.30
C ALA A 529 34.34 -6.79 0.59
N SER A 530 35.17 -7.62 1.25
CA SER A 530 36.32 -8.28 0.61
C SER A 530 35.91 -9.31 -0.44
N THR A 531 34.65 -9.75 -0.40
CA THR A 531 33.99 -10.57 -1.41
C THR A 531 32.67 -9.92 -1.80
N MET A 532 32.44 -9.68 -3.09
CA MET A 532 31.18 -9.15 -3.61
C MET A 532 30.47 -10.21 -4.45
N PRO A 533 29.15 -10.43 -4.26
CA PRO A 533 28.28 -9.76 -3.28
C PRO A 533 28.64 -10.08 -1.83
N SER A 534 28.40 -9.14 -0.90
CA SER A 534 28.53 -9.40 0.53
C SER A 534 27.33 -10.21 1.00
N VAL A 535 27.57 -11.37 1.59
CA VAL A 535 26.53 -12.32 1.94
C VAL A 535 26.65 -12.72 3.40
N MET A 536 25.50 -12.82 4.05
CA MET A 536 25.37 -13.45 5.36
C MET A 536 24.18 -14.40 5.33
N LYS A 537 24.29 -15.51 6.06
CA LYS A 537 23.25 -16.52 6.17
C LYS A 537 22.98 -16.85 7.64
N ASP A 538 21.70 -16.87 7.98
CA ASP A 538 21.13 -17.38 9.23
C ASP A 538 21.81 -16.86 10.51
N VAL A 539 22.25 -15.60 10.50
CA VAL A 539 22.87 -15.02 11.69
C VAL A 539 21.80 -14.67 12.71
N ALA A 540 21.82 -15.42 13.80
CA ALA A 540 20.91 -15.26 14.92
C ALA A 540 21.37 -14.12 15.84
N VAL A 541 20.48 -13.16 16.08
CA VAL A 541 20.65 -12.02 16.97
C VAL A 541 19.58 -12.10 18.03
N GLN A 542 19.98 -12.31 19.29
CA GLN A 542 19.06 -12.28 20.41
C GLN A 542 18.80 -10.81 20.79
N SER A 543 17.87 -10.14 20.11
CA SER A 543 17.57 -8.74 20.41
C SER A 543 16.62 -8.58 21.60
N GLY A 544 15.89 -9.63 22.00
CA GLY A 544 14.81 -9.50 22.98
C GLY A 544 13.51 -8.94 22.40
N LYS A 545 13.42 -8.77 21.07
CA LYS A 545 12.25 -8.23 20.37
C LYS A 545 11.52 -9.29 19.57
N THR A 546 10.19 -9.23 19.58
CA THR A 546 9.30 -10.12 18.84
C THR A 546 9.13 -9.69 17.38
N ALA A 547 8.58 -10.59 16.54
CA ALA A 547 8.25 -10.29 15.14
C ALA A 547 7.41 -9.02 14.99
N SER A 548 6.35 -8.87 15.81
CA SER A 548 5.47 -7.70 15.79
C SER A 548 6.16 -6.40 16.21
N GLU A 549 7.23 -6.46 17.01
CA GLU A 549 7.96 -5.26 17.45
C GLU A 549 8.96 -4.76 16.40
N ILE A 550 9.51 -5.68 15.59
CA ILE A 550 10.46 -5.37 14.53
C ILE A 550 9.77 -5.07 13.18
N GLU A 551 8.51 -5.44 13.01
CA GLU A 551 7.71 -5.09 11.83
C GLU A 551 7.72 -3.58 11.59
N GLY A 552 7.98 -3.18 10.34
CA GLY A 552 8.11 -1.79 9.94
C GLY A 552 9.41 -1.11 10.38
N ARG A 553 10.27 -1.74 11.20
CA ARG A 553 11.51 -1.10 11.65
C ARG A 553 12.52 -0.92 10.52
N THR A 554 13.41 0.03 10.70
CA THR A 554 14.48 0.29 9.74
C THR A 554 15.66 -0.66 9.90
N MET A 555 16.14 -1.24 8.81
CA MET A 555 17.45 -1.89 8.68
C MET A 555 18.46 -0.85 8.16
N VAL A 556 19.54 -0.61 8.90
CA VAL A 556 20.55 0.41 8.57
C VAL A 556 21.90 -0.25 8.33
N ILE A 557 22.58 0.23 7.28
CA ILE A 557 23.93 -0.21 6.91
C ILE A 557 24.91 0.93 7.18
N HIS A 558 26.06 0.58 7.77
CA HIS A 558 27.10 1.52 8.16
C HIS A 558 28.42 1.30 7.40
N ASP A 559 29.16 2.36 7.08
CA ASP A 559 30.50 2.25 6.48
C ASP A 559 31.60 1.93 7.51
N SER A 560 32.86 1.86 7.07
CA SER A 560 34.02 1.55 7.93
C SER A 560 34.29 2.59 9.02
N THR A 561 33.74 3.81 8.87
CA THR A 561 33.82 4.88 9.86
C THR A 561 32.68 4.84 10.89
N GLY A 562 31.67 3.99 10.64
CA GLY A 562 30.44 3.90 11.42
C GLY A 562 29.35 4.86 10.96
N ALA A 563 29.56 5.61 9.87
CA ALA A 563 28.54 6.48 9.30
C ALA A 563 27.44 5.64 8.65
N ARG A 564 26.19 6.07 8.77
CA ARG A 564 25.03 5.39 8.18
C ARG A 564 24.98 5.73 6.69
N ILE A 565 24.99 4.72 5.83
CA ILE A 565 25.09 4.90 4.38
C ILE A 565 23.81 4.48 3.66
N ALA A 566 23.07 3.52 4.22
CA ALA A 566 21.82 3.07 3.63
C ALA A 566 20.76 2.72 4.68
N CYS A 567 19.51 2.75 4.26
CA CYS A 567 18.35 2.40 5.05
C CYS A 567 17.34 1.62 4.20
N GLY A 568 16.79 0.54 4.76
CA GLY A 568 15.63 -0.20 4.24
C GLY A 568 14.61 -0.42 5.36
N THR A 569 13.35 -0.68 5.01
CA THR A 569 12.30 -1.00 5.99
C THR A 569 12.01 -2.50 6.00
N ILE A 570 11.76 -3.04 7.19
CA ILE A 570 11.41 -4.46 7.39
C ILE A 570 9.90 -4.62 7.21
N SER A 571 9.51 -5.59 6.38
CA SER A 571 8.12 -5.95 6.06
C SER A 571 7.97 -7.47 6.11
N LEU A 572 7.76 -8.05 7.30
CA LEU A 572 7.72 -9.49 7.52
C LEU A 572 6.53 -10.19 6.81
N ASP A 573 5.52 -9.44 6.38
CA ASP A 573 4.37 -9.92 5.60
C ASP A 573 4.48 -9.61 4.09
N ALA A 574 5.66 -9.84 3.49
CA ALA A 574 5.99 -9.48 2.11
C ALA A 574 5.19 -10.20 0.99
N MET A 575 3.99 -10.73 1.26
CA MET A 575 3.03 -11.23 0.26
C MET A 575 1.63 -10.59 0.31
N THR A 576 1.47 -9.41 0.89
CA THR A 576 0.32 -8.55 0.56
C THR A 576 0.77 -7.10 0.48
N PRO A 577 0.27 -6.29 -0.47
CA PRO A 577 0.48 -4.84 -0.39
C PRO A 577 -0.17 -4.38 0.92
N THR A 578 0.65 -4.02 1.91
CA THR A 578 0.18 -3.62 3.23
C THR A 578 -0.07 -2.13 3.30
N THR A 579 -1.04 -1.78 4.14
CA THR A 579 -1.51 -0.45 4.55
C THR A 579 -0.37 0.53 4.89
N THR A 580 0.85 0.05 5.18
CA THR A 580 2.01 0.85 5.58
C THR A 580 2.55 1.77 4.48
N GLN A 581 2.43 1.41 3.20
CA GLN A 581 2.77 2.33 2.10
C GLN A 581 1.75 3.47 1.92
N LEU A 582 0.52 3.28 2.39
CA LEU A 582 -0.50 4.33 2.50
C LEU A 582 -0.31 5.18 3.77
N ILE A 583 0.28 4.62 4.83
CA ILE A 583 0.51 5.27 6.13
C ILE A 583 1.54 6.42 6.05
N ASP A 584 2.65 6.29 5.32
CA ASP A 584 3.62 7.39 5.17
C ASP A 584 3.08 8.57 4.33
N ALA A 585 2.25 8.27 3.34
CA ALA A 585 1.49 9.26 2.59
C ALA A 585 0.41 9.95 3.46
N ALA A 586 -0.22 9.19 4.37
CA ALA A 586 -1.22 9.69 5.31
C ALA A 586 -0.62 10.59 6.41
N TRP A 587 0.55 10.27 6.98
CA TRP A 587 1.24 11.11 7.98
C TRP A 587 1.69 12.47 7.41
N TRP A 588 2.16 12.48 6.15
CA TRP A 588 2.46 13.72 5.43
C TRP A 588 1.20 14.53 5.11
N ALA A 589 0.10 13.88 4.73
CA ALA A 589 -1.18 14.54 4.44
C ALA A 589 -1.83 15.14 5.70
N VAL A 590 -1.81 14.43 6.83
CA VAL A 590 -2.41 14.89 8.11
C VAL A 590 -1.74 16.16 8.66
N GLY A 591 -0.43 16.31 8.47
CA GLY A 591 0.31 17.54 8.81
C GLY A 591 -0.03 18.76 7.93
N GLN A 592 -0.58 18.54 6.73
CA GLN A 592 -0.99 19.60 5.79
C GLN A 592 -2.46 20.07 6.02
N ILE A 593 -3.30 19.23 6.63
CA ILE A 593 -4.73 19.48 6.88
C ILE A 593 -4.95 20.36 8.12
N MET A 594 -4.10 20.23 9.15
CA MET A 594 -4.21 21.04 10.36
C MET A 594 -3.60 22.43 10.16
N ARG A 595 -4.44 23.41 9.80
CA ARG A 595 -4.03 24.82 9.64
C ARG A 595 -4.48 25.66 10.82
N ALA A 596 -3.53 26.29 11.51
CA ALA A 596 -3.82 27.40 12.41
C ALA A 596 -3.96 28.68 11.56
N ARG A 597 -5.16 29.28 11.52
CA ARG A 597 -5.36 30.58 10.85
C ARG A 597 -5.52 31.72 11.85
N PRO A 598 -5.01 32.93 11.54
CA PRO A 598 -5.37 34.13 12.28
C PRO A 598 -6.86 34.44 12.11
N PHE A 599 -7.50 34.88 13.19
CA PHE A 599 -8.92 35.23 13.22
C PHE A 599 -9.23 36.46 12.35
N GLU A 600 -9.97 36.28 11.24
CA GLU A 600 -10.47 37.38 10.41
C GLU A 600 -11.83 37.87 10.92
N GLY A 601 -11.83 38.57 12.06
CA GLY A 601 -13.04 39.19 12.60
C GLY A 601 -12.72 40.36 13.50
N LYS A 602 -13.18 41.57 13.14
CA LYS A 602 -13.06 42.75 14.00
C LYS A 602 -13.92 42.59 15.27
N GLN A 603 -13.37 42.03 16.33
CA GLN A 603 -13.66 42.48 17.70
C GLN A 603 -12.41 42.40 18.60
N ARG A 604 -11.95 43.60 18.99
CA ARG A 604 -11.02 44.00 20.05
C ARG A 604 -9.91 43.01 20.46
N GLY A 605 -8.74 43.27 19.86
CA GLY A 605 -7.46 43.33 20.57
C GLY A 605 -6.49 42.19 20.28
N CYS A 606 -5.56 42.42 19.33
CA CYS A 606 -4.13 42.06 19.35
C CYS A 606 -3.53 42.22 17.93
N ALA A 607 -2.28 42.67 17.85
CA ALA A 607 -1.60 43.14 16.63
C ALA A 607 -0.65 42.10 16.00
N ASP A 608 -0.31 42.35 14.72
CA ASP A 608 0.35 41.47 13.74
C ASP A 608 1.81 41.08 14.00
N MET A 609 2.19 39.89 13.48
CA MET A 609 3.55 39.63 12.97
C MET A 609 3.52 38.65 11.79
N LEU A 610 4.17 39.04 10.68
CA LEU A 610 4.40 38.24 9.45
C LEU A 610 5.57 37.28 9.64
N LEU A 611 5.42 36.02 9.20
CA LEU A 611 6.52 35.09 8.92
C LEU A 611 6.48 34.71 7.42
N GLN A 612 7.48 35.18 6.66
CA GLN A 612 7.77 34.73 5.30
C GLN A 612 8.73 33.54 5.37
N SER A 613 8.44 32.44 4.66
CA SER A 613 9.32 31.26 4.61
C SER A 613 10.05 31.16 3.26
N ASN A 614 11.36 31.40 3.28
CA ASN A 614 12.29 30.80 2.31
C ASN A 614 12.42 29.30 2.64
N GLY A 615 12.65 28.48 1.62
CA GLY A 615 12.86 27.03 1.76
C GLY A 615 13.91 26.69 2.82
N SER A 616 13.63 25.61 3.57
CA SER A 616 14.31 25.13 4.79
C SER A 616 13.86 25.80 6.11
N ALA A 617 12.76 25.30 6.70
CA ALA A 617 12.46 25.49 8.12
C ALA A 617 11.67 24.30 8.71
N LYS A 618 12.39 23.50 9.49
CA LYS A 618 12.00 22.60 10.60
C LYS A 618 10.55 22.68 11.11
N PHE A 619 9.88 21.52 11.24
CA PHE A 619 8.95 21.29 12.35
C PHE A 619 9.78 20.92 13.59
N GLN A 620 10.24 21.91 14.35
CA GLN A 620 10.61 21.67 15.74
C GLN A 620 9.36 21.25 16.52
N ARG A 621 9.50 20.34 17.48
CA ARG A 621 8.49 20.05 18.52
C ARG A 621 7.80 21.36 18.93
N MET A 622 6.48 21.44 18.75
CA MET A 622 5.63 22.52 19.28
C MET A 622 5.52 22.49 20.82
N SER A 623 6.53 21.99 21.54
CA SER A 623 6.57 21.96 23.00
C SER A 623 7.20 23.22 23.61
N SER A 624 7.67 24.18 22.80
CA SER A 624 8.36 25.39 23.31
C SER A 624 7.88 26.72 22.72
N LEU A 625 6.78 26.75 21.97
CA LEU A 625 6.15 28.01 21.55
C LEU A 625 5.11 28.41 22.61
N ASP A 626 5.43 29.46 23.38
CA ASP A 626 4.47 30.15 24.25
C ASP A 626 3.46 30.88 23.34
N LEU A 627 2.46 30.15 22.84
CA LEU A 627 1.41 30.62 21.93
C LEU A 627 0.46 31.57 22.67
N LYS A 628 0.88 32.82 22.86
CA LYS A 628 0.00 33.90 23.33
C LYS A 628 -0.73 34.53 22.15
N GLY A 629 -1.85 33.92 21.75
CA GLY A 629 -2.75 34.41 20.71
C GLY A 629 -3.97 33.48 20.53
N HIS A 630 -5.08 34.02 20.03
CA HIS A 630 -6.28 33.24 19.71
C HIS A 630 -6.15 32.66 18.30
N PHE A 631 -6.26 31.34 18.15
CA PHE A 631 -6.13 30.63 16.89
C PHE A 631 -7.37 29.75 16.66
N ASP A 632 -7.87 29.72 15.43
CA ASP A 632 -8.84 28.73 14.98
C ASP A 632 -8.07 27.57 14.32
N LEU A 633 -8.23 26.35 14.83
CA LEU A 633 -7.81 25.13 14.13
C LEU A 633 -8.97 24.66 13.27
N ILE A 634 -8.79 24.67 11.95
CA ILE A 634 -9.80 24.27 10.97
C ILE A 634 -9.48 22.84 10.53
N VAL A 635 -10.41 21.91 10.70
CA VAL A 635 -10.35 20.54 10.15
C VAL A 635 -11.50 20.39 9.15
N ASP A 636 -11.16 20.08 7.91
CA ASP A 636 -12.14 19.89 6.83
C ASP A 636 -12.52 18.41 6.73
N ALA A 637 -13.77 18.11 7.03
CA ALA A 637 -14.33 16.76 6.99
C ALA A 637 -14.32 16.13 5.58
N GLY A 638 -14.42 16.97 4.54
CA GLY A 638 -14.35 16.55 3.15
C GLY A 638 -12.95 16.14 2.72
N GLU A 639 -11.91 16.83 3.21
CA GLU A 639 -10.50 16.46 2.93
C GLU A 639 -10.09 15.17 3.66
N LEU A 640 -10.54 14.95 4.90
CA LEU A 640 -10.30 13.69 5.60
C LEU A 640 -10.90 12.50 4.85
N ALA A 641 -12.14 12.65 4.35
CA ALA A 641 -12.77 11.62 3.51
C ALA A 641 -12.03 11.39 2.18
N ALA A 642 -11.59 12.45 1.50
CA ALA A 642 -10.85 12.35 0.24
C ALA A 642 -9.45 11.70 0.38
N LEU A 643 -8.90 11.64 1.60
CA LEU A 643 -7.60 11.04 1.92
C LEU A 643 -7.71 9.62 2.48
N GLY A 644 -8.89 9.00 2.42
CA GLY A 644 -9.09 7.62 2.89
C GLY A 644 -9.43 7.48 4.37
N PHE A 645 -9.68 8.58 5.10
CA PHE A 645 -10.42 8.51 6.38
C PHE A 645 -11.94 8.36 6.18
N VAL A 646 -12.35 7.76 5.06
CA VAL A 646 -13.66 7.13 4.94
C VAL A 646 -13.49 5.71 5.45
N MET A 647 -14.40 5.28 6.33
CA MET A 647 -14.56 3.87 6.62
C MET A 647 -14.90 3.18 5.29
N ASP A 648 -13.91 2.54 4.65
CA ASP A 648 -14.13 1.75 3.44
C ASP A 648 -14.86 0.46 3.83
N LEU A 649 -16.18 0.58 3.92
CA LEU A 649 -17.09 -0.47 4.36
C LEU A 649 -17.31 -1.55 3.28
N ALA A 650 -16.72 -1.40 2.09
CA ALA A 650 -16.80 -2.39 1.02
C ALA A 650 -15.72 -3.49 1.14
N ASN A 651 -14.60 -3.23 1.84
CA ASN A 651 -13.41 -4.09 1.82
C ASN A 651 -13.11 -4.88 3.12
N PHE A 652 -14.01 -4.82 4.11
CA PHE A 652 -14.13 -5.77 5.24
C PHE A 652 -12.85 -6.42 5.78
N ARG A 653 -11.95 -5.63 6.38
CA ARG A 653 -10.94 -6.11 7.34
C ARG A 653 -11.03 -5.36 8.66
N TRP A 654 -10.75 -6.04 9.78
CA TRP A 654 -10.78 -5.50 11.15
C TRP A 654 -9.57 -4.61 11.47
N ASP A 655 -8.97 -3.98 10.45
CA ASP A 655 -7.80 -3.11 10.51
C ASP A 655 -8.14 -1.61 10.63
N ALA A 656 -9.42 -1.22 10.58
CA ALA A 656 -9.89 0.16 10.84
C ALA A 656 -9.47 0.72 12.22
N LEU A 657 -9.15 -0.16 13.17
CA LEU A 657 -8.65 0.22 14.49
C LEU A 657 -7.35 1.02 14.43
N ALA A 658 -6.52 0.83 13.39
CA ALA A 658 -5.28 1.59 13.22
C ALA A 658 -5.57 3.08 12.98
N HIS A 659 -6.55 3.40 12.12
CA HIS A 659 -6.90 4.77 11.77
C HIS A 659 -7.76 5.48 12.83
N VAL A 660 -8.62 4.75 13.56
CA VAL A 660 -9.38 5.30 14.70
C VAL A 660 -8.44 5.71 15.83
N GLU A 661 -7.46 4.87 16.15
CA GLU A 661 -6.42 5.17 17.14
C GLU A 661 -5.62 6.41 16.73
N GLU A 662 -5.16 6.46 15.48
CA GLU A 662 -4.40 7.58 14.92
C GLU A 662 -5.18 8.90 14.97
N LEU A 663 -6.46 8.89 14.57
CA LEU A 663 -7.33 10.07 14.61
C LEU A 663 -7.59 10.54 16.05
N LEU A 664 -7.80 9.62 17.00
CA LEU A 664 -7.96 9.95 18.42
C LEU A 664 -6.67 10.53 19.02
N ARG A 665 -5.50 9.96 18.68
CA ARG A 665 -4.17 10.48 19.11
C ARG A 665 -3.91 11.88 18.54
N LEU A 666 -4.32 12.13 17.29
CA LEU A 666 -4.22 13.42 16.63
C LEU A 666 -5.14 14.47 17.27
N ILE A 667 -6.43 14.17 17.42
CA ILE A 667 -7.40 15.06 18.06
C ILE A 667 -7.00 15.39 19.48
N PHE A 668 -6.54 14.40 20.25
CA PHE A 668 -6.00 14.61 21.59
C PHE A 668 -4.82 15.59 21.59
N SER A 669 -3.84 15.39 20.70
CA SER A 669 -2.65 16.24 20.62
C SER A 669 -3.03 17.69 20.29
N SER A 670 -3.99 17.88 19.39
CA SER A 670 -4.54 19.19 19.04
C SER A 670 -5.29 19.82 20.21
N LEU A 671 -6.26 19.11 20.80
CA LEU A 671 -7.04 19.63 21.94
C LEU A 671 -6.15 19.98 23.14
N ARG A 672 -5.10 19.21 23.40
CA ARG A 672 -4.12 19.47 24.46
C ARG A 672 -3.31 20.75 24.23
N LEU A 673 -3.00 21.09 22.99
CA LEU A 673 -2.33 22.35 22.62
C LEU A 673 -3.25 23.57 22.84
N PHE A 674 -4.56 23.43 22.63
CA PHE A 674 -5.52 24.55 22.77
C PHE A 674 -6.07 24.73 24.19
N ALA A 675 -6.15 23.67 25.00
CA ALA A 675 -6.65 23.73 26.37
C ALA A 675 -5.79 24.61 27.31
N SER A 676 -4.49 24.76 27.02
CA SER A 676 -3.58 25.61 27.81
C SER A 676 -3.77 27.12 27.58
N SER A 677 -4.52 27.53 26.55
CA SER A 677 -4.65 28.93 26.12
C SER A 677 -6.07 29.53 26.25
N LYS A 678 -7.05 28.80 26.83
CA LYS A 678 -8.49 29.13 26.79
C LYS A 678 -9.06 29.27 25.36
N SER A 679 -8.44 28.65 24.37
CA SER A 679 -8.84 28.71 22.96
C SER A 679 -9.93 27.66 22.64
N CYS A 680 -10.78 27.94 21.65
CA CYS A 680 -11.80 27.02 21.15
C CYS A 680 -11.31 26.34 19.86
N LEU A 681 -11.61 25.05 19.67
CA LEU A 681 -11.43 24.35 18.39
C LEU A 681 -12.65 24.63 17.50
N ARG A 682 -12.48 25.02 16.23
CA ARG A 682 -13.60 25.40 15.35
C ARG A 682 -13.59 24.60 14.05
N LEU A 683 -14.60 23.77 13.85
CA LEU A 683 -14.77 22.92 12.67
C LEU A 683 -15.77 23.51 11.67
N TYR A 684 -15.49 23.44 10.37
CA TYR A 684 -16.49 23.74 9.35
C TYR A 684 -17.20 22.48 8.93
N LEU A 685 -18.52 22.46 9.02
CA LEU A 685 -19.34 21.33 8.63
C LEU A 685 -20.12 21.74 7.39
N ALA A 686 -19.67 21.28 6.23
CA ALA A 686 -20.49 21.27 5.03
C ALA A 686 -21.74 20.40 5.27
N PRO A 687 -22.84 20.51 4.50
CA PRO A 687 -24.11 19.85 4.83
C PRO A 687 -24.12 18.30 4.75
N SER A 688 -22.97 17.63 4.75
CA SER A 688 -22.81 16.18 4.58
C SER A 688 -22.69 15.41 5.91
N GLN A 689 -23.04 14.12 5.87
CA GLN A 689 -23.18 13.19 7.01
C GLN A 689 -21.88 12.83 7.75
N LEU A 690 -20.71 13.10 7.15
CA LEU A 690 -19.37 12.94 7.77
C LEU A 690 -19.14 13.86 8.97
N CYS A 691 -19.94 14.91 9.08
CA CYS A 691 -19.78 15.96 10.08
C CYS A 691 -20.11 15.51 11.51
N ASP A 692 -21.13 14.67 11.73
CA ASP A 692 -21.53 14.22 13.07
C ASP A 692 -20.56 13.21 13.68
N PHE A 693 -19.83 12.47 12.84
CA PHE A 693 -18.82 11.52 13.25
C PHE A 693 -17.59 12.21 13.86
N LEU A 694 -17.07 13.25 13.22
CA LEU A 694 -15.93 14.02 13.75
C LEU A 694 -16.25 14.72 15.07
N VAL A 695 -17.51 15.14 15.24
CA VAL A 695 -18.02 15.70 16.51
C VAL A 695 -17.92 14.66 17.63
N ALA A 696 -18.25 13.39 17.35
CA ALA A 696 -18.15 12.31 18.32
C ALA A 696 -16.68 12.05 18.75
N PHE A 697 -15.72 12.09 17.83
CA PHE A 697 -14.29 11.93 18.16
C PHE A 697 -13.75 13.08 19.03
N VAL A 698 -14.14 14.32 18.74
CA VAL A 698 -13.71 15.49 19.51
C VAL A 698 -14.37 15.50 20.89
N THR A 699 -15.65 15.14 20.97
CA THR A 699 -16.38 15.05 22.24
C THR A 699 -15.96 13.84 23.09
N ALA A 700 -15.33 12.80 22.51
CA ALA A 700 -14.79 11.65 23.25
C ALA A 700 -13.76 12.06 24.32
N PHE A 701 -13.11 13.23 24.14
CA PHE A 701 -12.19 13.85 25.10
C PHE A 701 -12.85 14.83 26.07
N GLY A 702 -14.19 14.92 26.07
CA GLY A 702 -14.96 15.82 26.95
C GLY A 702 -15.01 17.27 26.48
N ALA A 703 -14.77 17.54 25.20
CA ALA A 703 -14.96 18.86 24.60
C ALA A 703 -16.45 19.15 24.35
N GLU A 704 -16.94 20.35 24.67
CA GLU A 704 -18.35 20.73 24.51
C GLU A 704 -18.60 21.42 23.16
N PRO A 705 -19.52 20.91 22.30
CA PRO A 705 -19.79 21.48 20.99
C PRO A 705 -20.83 22.62 21.04
N LEU A 706 -20.67 23.62 20.17
CA LEU A 706 -21.58 24.75 19.96
C LEU A 706 -21.72 25.03 18.46
N GLN A 707 -22.89 24.71 17.90
CA GLN A 707 -23.17 24.91 16.48
C GLN A 707 -23.44 26.39 16.15
N ARG A 708 -22.94 26.87 15.00
CA ARG A 708 -23.11 28.23 14.48
C ARG A 708 -24.05 28.25 13.26
N PRO A 709 -24.74 29.38 12.98
CA PRO A 709 -25.73 29.47 11.90
C PRO A 709 -25.20 29.29 10.46
N ASN A 710 -23.88 29.37 10.28
CA ASN A 710 -23.19 29.30 8.98
C ASN A 710 -22.53 27.94 8.72
N GLY A 711 -22.91 26.89 9.46
CA GLY A 711 -22.36 25.54 9.31
C GLY A 711 -21.09 25.27 10.10
N TRP A 712 -20.57 26.24 10.86
CA TRP A 712 -19.40 26.03 11.72
C TRP A 712 -19.80 25.46 13.09
N MET A 713 -18.92 24.69 13.73
CA MET A 713 -19.09 24.16 15.09
C MET A 713 -17.87 24.49 15.95
N ASP A 714 -18.10 25.13 17.09
CA ASP A 714 -17.05 25.46 18.07
C ASP A 714 -17.01 24.39 19.16
N PHE A 715 -15.82 24.02 19.63
CA PHE A 715 -15.61 23.05 20.70
C PHE A 715 -14.79 23.70 21.81
N THR A 716 -15.31 23.63 23.03
CA THR A 716 -14.65 24.18 24.22
C THR A 716 -14.14 23.05 25.08
N VAL A 717 -12.85 23.04 25.39
CA VAL A 717 -12.27 22.09 26.34
C VAL A 717 -12.17 22.76 27.70
N SER A 718 -12.91 22.24 28.68
CA SER A 718 -13.01 22.83 30.03
C SER A 718 -11.86 22.46 30.96
N LYS A 719 -11.02 21.48 30.57
CA LYS A 719 -9.84 21.02 31.34
C LYS A 719 -8.63 20.80 30.43
N THR A 720 -7.42 20.89 30.99
CA THR A 720 -6.20 20.45 30.30
C THR A 720 -6.22 18.93 30.16
N LEU A 721 -6.04 18.43 28.93
CA LEU A 721 -5.95 17.01 28.64
C LEU A 721 -4.55 16.46 28.99
N MET A 722 -4.52 15.34 29.71
CA MET A 722 -3.30 14.64 30.15
C MET A 722 -3.12 13.35 29.35
N PRO A 723 -1.90 12.82 29.18
CA PRO A 723 -1.67 11.57 28.42
C PRO A 723 -2.55 10.40 28.86
N ASN A 724 -2.92 10.34 30.14
CA ASN A 724 -3.84 9.31 30.65
C ASN A 724 -5.28 9.45 30.12
N ASP A 725 -5.74 10.65 29.75
CA ASP A 725 -7.04 10.83 29.09
C ASP A 725 -7.03 10.23 27.68
N LEU A 726 -5.90 10.29 26.96
CA LEU A 726 -5.71 9.62 25.67
C LEU A 726 -5.77 8.10 25.82
N GLU A 727 -4.97 7.56 26.73
CA GLU A 727 -4.92 6.11 26.94
C GLU A 727 -6.28 5.56 27.38
N GLN A 728 -7.08 6.30 28.16
CA GLN A 728 -8.46 5.88 28.49
C GLN A 728 -9.40 5.85 27.27
N VAL A 729 -9.28 6.83 26.37
CA VAL A 729 -10.10 6.89 25.16
C VAL A 729 -9.68 5.80 24.17
N LEU A 730 -8.39 5.54 24.00
CA LEU A 730 -7.90 4.46 23.14
C LEU A 730 -8.22 3.07 23.69
N GLU A 731 -8.08 2.90 25.01
CA GLU A 731 -8.51 1.67 25.69
C GLU A 731 -9.99 1.37 25.43
N ARG A 732 -10.86 2.39 25.47
CA ARG A 732 -12.31 2.26 25.23
C ARG A 732 -12.67 2.06 23.76
N GLU A 733 -12.12 2.88 22.86
CA GLU A 733 -12.55 2.96 21.45
C GLU A 733 -11.77 2.02 20.53
N VAL A 734 -10.62 1.48 20.98
CA VAL A 734 -9.69 0.71 20.13
C VAL A 734 -9.28 -0.61 20.77
N TYR A 735 -8.65 -0.60 21.94
CA TYR A 735 -8.00 -1.81 22.48
C TYR A 735 -9.01 -2.86 22.95
N GLN A 736 -10.13 -2.43 23.55
CA GLN A 736 -11.19 -3.34 23.97
C GLN A 736 -11.96 -3.98 22.81
N GLU A 737 -11.99 -3.32 21.64
CA GLU A 737 -12.59 -3.85 20.42
C GLU A 737 -11.65 -4.88 19.77
N ARG A 738 -10.34 -4.58 19.64
CA ARG A 738 -9.32 -5.49 19.07
C ARG A 738 -9.21 -6.84 19.76
N SER A 739 -9.40 -6.86 21.08
CA SER A 739 -9.13 -8.02 21.93
C SER A 739 -10.39 -8.80 22.31
N HIS A 740 -11.55 -8.47 21.71
CA HIS A 740 -12.88 -8.93 22.14
C HIS A 740 -13.22 -8.61 23.62
N GLN A 741 -12.38 -7.82 24.31
CA GLN A 741 -12.51 -7.53 25.74
C GLN A 741 -13.79 -6.74 26.07
N ARG A 742 -14.32 -5.98 25.11
CA ARG A 742 -15.59 -5.24 25.25
C ARG A 742 -16.75 -6.17 25.65
N TYR A 743 -16.87 -7.30 24.96
CA TYR A 743 -17.91 -8.30 25.25
C TYR A 743 -17.48 -9.26 26.37
N ALA A 744 -16.19 -9.62 26.41
CA ALA A 744 -15.61 -10.47 27.45
C ALA A 744 -15.95 -10.01 28.87
N LYS A 745 -15.80 -8.70 29.16
CA LYS A 745 -16.07 -8.12 30.49
C LYS A 745 -17.51 -8.32 30.97
N VAL A 746 -18.45 -8.54 30.04
CA VAL A 746 -19.87 -8.77 30.35
C VAL A 746 -20.24 -10.24 30.29
N LEU A 747 -19.69 -10.96 29.32
CA LEU A 747 -19.99 -12.37 29.04
C LEU A 747 -19.28 -13.31 30.03
N PHE A 748 -18.01 -13.10 30.38
CA PHE A 748 -17.28 -13.97 31.31
C PHE A 748 -17.90 -14.02 32.71
N PRO A 749 -18.24 -12.89 33.36
CA PRO A 749 -18.93 -12.94 34.64
C PRO A 749 -20.28 -13.66 34.57
N ALA A 750 -20.93 -13.67 33.39
CA ALA A 750 -22.19 -14.38 33.16
C ALA A 750 -22.01 -15.90 33.11
N LEU A 751 -20.80 -16.41 32.84
CA LEU A 751 -20.50 -17.84 32.92
C LEU A 751 -20.40 -18.32 34.39
N GLY A 752 -20.16 -17.40 35.33
CA GLY A 752 -20.21 -17.61 36.78
C GLY A 752 -18.84 -17.88 37.42
N ASP A 753 -18.66 -17.39 38.65
CA ASP A 753 -17.41 -17.50 39.42
C ASP A 753 -17.09 -18.94 39.94
N ASP A 754 -18.04 -19.87 39.81
CA ASP A 754 -17.89 -21.26 40.26
C ASP A 754 -17.46 -22.16 39.10
N LEU A 755 -16.17 -22.05 38.73
CA LEU A 755 -15.49 -22.92 37.74
C LEU A 755 -15.09 -24.28 38.34
N SER A 756 -15.97 -24.92 39.10
CA SER A 756 -15.72 -26.29 39.61
C SER A 756 -15.75 -27.35 38.49
N HIS A 757 -16.10 -26.97 37.25
CA HIS A 757 -16.00 -27.80 36.05
C HIS A 757 -15.91 -26.95 34.76
N GLU A 758 -15.47 -27.57 33.65
CA GLU A 758 -15.52 -26.99 32.29
C GLU A 758 -16.98 -26.65 31.91
N PRO A 759 -17.33 -25.39 31.58
CA PRO A 759 -18.68 -25.02 31.19
C PRO A 759 -19.07 -25.53 29.80
N ARG A 760 -20.27 -26.10 29.65
CA ARG A 760 -20.82 -26.48 28.34
C ARG A 760 -21.63 -25.35 27.74
N VAL A 761 -21.20 -24.86 26.59
CA VAL A 761 -21.76 -23.69 25.91
C VAL A 761 -22.32 -24.09 24.55
N LEU A 762 -23.57 -23.69 24.28
CA LEU A 762 -24.14 -23.76 22.94
C LEU A 762 -24.14 -22.36 22.32
N ASP A 763 -23.41 -22.18 21.23
CA ASP A 763 -23.37 -20.96 20.42
C ASP A 763 -24.33 -21.11 19.23
N VAL A 764 -25.45 -20.40 19.25
CA VAL A 764 -26.50 -20.50 18.21
C VAL A 764 -26.32 -19.34 17.25
N GLY A 765 -26.23 -19.62 15.94
CA GLY A 765 -25.95 -18.61 14.93
C GLY A 765 -24.51 -18.07 15.00
N GLY A 766 -23.57 -18.88 15.50
CA GLY A 766 -22.17 -18.49 15.71
C GLY A 766 -21.35 -18.28 14.43
N GLY A 767 -21.96 -18.40 13.25
CA GLY A 767 -21.34 -18.12 11.96
C GLY A 767 -20.15 -19.02 11.66
N ASP A 768 -19.03 -18.41 11.25
CA ASP A 768 -17.79 -19.10 10.88
C ASP A 768 -16.96 -19.62 12.07
N GLY A 769 -17.47 -19.46 13.29
CA GLY A 769 -16.95 -20.08 14.51
C GLY A 769 -15.79 -19.34 15.19
N HIS A 770 -15.51 -18.08 14.86
CA HIS A 770 -14.46 -17.30 15.55
C HIS A 770 -14.72 -17.13 17.06
N MET A 771 -15.94 -16.74 17.44
CA MET A 771 -16.33 -16.55 18.84
C MET A 771 -16.30 -17.88 19.59
N ALA A 772 -16.85 -18.94 19.00
CA ALA A 772 -16.84 -20.28 19.56
C ALA A 772 -15.41 -20.85 19.72
N GLN A 773 -14.49 -20.59 18.78
CA GLN A 773 -13.09 -20.97 18.93
C GLN A 773 -12.42 -20.20 20.08
N TRP A 774 -12.71 -18.92 20.23
CA TRP A 774 -12.21 -18.13 21.35
C TRP A 774 -12.71 -18.68 22.69
N TRP A 775 -14.01 -18.94 22.84
CA TRP A 775 -14.57 -19.60 24.03
C TRP A 775 -13.93 -20.96 24.32
N SER A 776 -13.61 -21.74 23.28
CA SER A 776 -12.92 -23.03 23.46
C SER A 776 -11.49 -22.86 23.99
N ARG A 777 -10.77 -21.79 23.61
CA ARG A 777 -9.43 -21.47 24.15
C ARG A 777 -9.48 -21.04 25.62
N GLU A 778 -10.59 -20.45 26.03
CA GLU A 778 -10.86 -19.98 27.40
C GLU A 778 -11.40 -21.10 28.31
N GLY A 779 -11.34 -22.36 27.86
CA GLY A 779 -11.69 -23.53 28.66
C GLY A 779 -13.19 -23.83 28.73
N CYS A 780 -13.95 -23.49 27.68
CA CYS A 780 -15.34 -23.94 27.53
C CYS A 780 -15.46 -25.10 26.53
N GLU A 781 -16.37 -26.03 26.80
CA GLU A 781 -16.80 -27.04 25.83
C GLU A 781 -17.91 -26.43 24.95
N VAL A 782 -17.54 -25.95 23.76
CA VAL A 782 -18.43 -25.18 22.87
C VAL A 782 -18.99 -26.05 21.75
N HIS A 783 -20.31 -26.03 21.60
CA HIS A 783 -21.02 -26.54 20.43
C HIS A 783 -21.62 -25.38 19.64
N LEU A 784 -21.61 -25.46 18.31
CA LEU A 784 -22.13 -24.42 17.42
C LEU A 784 -23.29 -24.96 16.60
N LEU A 785 -24.42 -24.23 16.58
CA LEU A 785 -25.62 -24.55 15.80
C LEU A 785 -25.88 -23.43 14.78
N GLU A 786 -25.73 -23.71 13.49
CA GLU A 786 -25.77 -22.70 12.42
C GLU A 786 -26.70 -23.13 11.27
N VAL A 787 -27.32 -22.17 10.58
CA VAL A 787 -28.26 -22.41 9.47
C VAL A 787 -27.60 -22.28 8.10
N ASP A 788 -26.49 -21.55 7.98
CA ASP A 788 -25.75 -21.41 6.73
C ASP A 788 -24.72 -22.53 6.53
N ALA A 789 -24.89 -23.32 5.48
CA ALA A 789 -24.02 -24.45 5.17
C ALA A 789 -22.56 -24.07 4.85
N LYS A 790 -22.33 -22.87 4.30
CA LYS A 790 -20.97 -22.37 4.02
C LYS A 790 -20.26 -22.01 5.31
N LEU A 791 -20.93 -21.27 6.20
CA LEU A 791 -20.37 -20.90 7.51
C LEU A 791 -20.13 -22.13 8.38
N VAL A 792 -21.00 -23.14 8.31
CA VAL A 792 -20.77 -24.44 8.96
C VAL A 792 -19.46 -25.08 8.49
N ALA A 793 -19.16 -25.08 7.19
CA ALA A 793 -17.92 -25.68 6.69
C ALA A 793 -16.68 -24.97 7.26
N GLU A 794 -16.73 -23.64 7.37
CA GLU A 794 -15.68 -22.82 7.96
C GLU A 794 -15.54 -23.07 9.47
N ALA A 795 -16.64 -23.07 10.20
CA ALA A 795 -16.65 -23.39 11.64
C ALA A 795 -16.16 -24.81 11.93
N GLN A 796 -16.48 -25.79 11.07
CA GLN A 796 -16.00 -27.17 11.20
C GLN A 796 -14.49 -27.28 11.07
N MET A 797 -13.86 -26.44 10.23
CA MET A 797 -12.39 -26.37 10.15
C MET A 797 -11.77 -25.83 11.45
N ARG A 798 -12.49 -24.99 12.20
CA ARG A 798 -12.01 -24.38 13.46
C ARG A 798 -12.24 -25.22 14.70
N LEU A 799 -13.42 -25.84 14.82
CA LEU A 799 -13.88 -26.52 16.05
C LEU A 799 -13.95 -28.04 15.94
N GLY A 800 -13.94 -28.57 14.71
CA GLY A 800 -14.19 -29.98 14.43
C GLY A 800 -15.66 -30.28 14.07
N LYS A 801 -15.86 -31.29 13.21
CA LYS A 801 -17.19 -31.69 12.70
C LYS A 801 -18.13 -32.22 13.78
N GLU A 802 -17.58 -32.66 14.89
CA GLU A 802 -18.31 -33.20 16.03
C GLU A 802 -19.00 -32.11 16.87
N ARG A 803 -18.47 -30.87 16.83
CA ARG A 803 -18.95 -29.72 17.62
C ARG A 803 -19.82 -28.73 16.85
N VAL A 804 -19.90 -28.85 15.52
CA VAL A 804 -20.67 -27.94 14.67
C VAL A 804 -21.83 -28.65 13.97
N THR A 805 -23.04 -28.11 14.10
CA THR A 805 -24.28 -28.70 13.58
C THR A 805 -25.00 -27.73 12.63
N LEU A 806 -25.24 -28.18 11.39
CA LEU A 806 -26.12 -27.49 10.45
C LEU A 806 -27.59 -27.74 10.84
N HIS A 807 -28.39 -26.66 10.94
CA HIS A 807 -29.79 -26.70 11.37
C HIS A 807 -30.70 -25.96 10.38
N ASP A 808 -31.99 -26.29 10.34
CA ASP A 808 -32.95 -25.70 9.39
C ASP A 808 -33.62 -24.41 9.90
N GLY A 809 -33.29 -24.01 11.13
CA GLY A 809 -33.86 -22.85 11.82
C GLY A 809 -35.34 -22.99 12.21
N LYS A 810 -35.96 -24.16 12.01
CA LYS A 810 -37.41 -24.37 12.16
C LYS A 810 -37.75 -25.56 13.06
N SER A 811 -37.01 -26.65 12.92
CA SER A 811 -37.19 -27.86 13.71
C SER A 811 -36.66 -27.69 15.15
N SER A 812 -37.05 -28.60 16.04
CA SER A 812 -36.53 -28.64 17.41
C SER A 812 -35.04 -28.95 17.41
N TRP A 813 -34.28 -28.26 18.27
CA TRP A 813 -32.83 -28.40 18.32
C TRP A 813 -32.44 -29.82 18.77
N PRO A 814 -31.40 -30.41 18.15
CA PRO A 814 -31.00 -31.81 18.35
C PRO A 814 -30.21 -32.01 19.65
N TYR A 815 -30.68 -31.42 20.75
CA TYR A 815 -30.06 -31.48 22.06
C TYR A 815 -31.10 -31.81 23.13
N ALA A 816 -30.71 -32.61 24.11
CA ALA A 816 -31.54 -32.93 25.26
C ALA A 816 -31.76 -31.71 26.18
N ASP A 817 -32.84 -31.74 26.96
CA ASP A 817 -33.16 -30.71 27.94
C ASP A 817 -32.03 -30.52 28.98
N GLY A 818 -31.63 -29.28 29.22
CA GLY A 818 -30.58 -28.95 30.19
C GLY A 818 -29.21 -29.57 29.89
N CYS A 819 -28.93 -29.86 28.62
CA CYS A 819 -27.64 -30.33 28.12
C CYS A 819 -26.53 -29.30 28.36
N PHE A 820 -26.81 -28.02 28.10
CA PHE A 820 -25.83 -26.95 28.21
C PHE A 820 -25.99 -26.16 29.52
N ASP A 821 -24.87 -25.65 30.02
CA ASP A 821 -24.88 -24.72 31.15
C ASP A 821 -25.31 -23.32 30.67
N VAL A 822 -24.91 -22.94 29.45
CA VAL A 822 -25.20 -21.66 28.83
C VAL A 822 -25.53 -21.82 27.34
N CYS A 823 -26.57 -21.13 26.87
CA CYS A 823 -26.85 -20.91 25.45
C CYS A 823 -26.55 -19.44 25.10
N LEU A 824 -25.76 -19.20 24.06
CA LEU A 824 -25.46 -17.89 23.52
C LEU A 824 -26.36 -17.62 22.30
N LEU A 825 -26.93 -16.42 22.27
CA LEU A 825 -27.68 -15.85 21.16
C LEU A 825 -27.15 -14.42 20.95
N LEU A 826 -26.01 -14.31 20.25
CA LEU A 826 -25.30 -13.05 20.06
C LEU A 826 -25.60 -12.50 18.67
N PHE A 827 -26.39 -11.42 18.58
CA PHE A 827 -26.82 -10.80 17.32
C PHE A 827 -27.60 -11.77 16.40
N VAL A 828 -28.47 -12.58 17.00
CA VAL A 828 -29.18 -13.68 16.31
C VAL A 828 -30.65 -13.36 16.14
N LEU A 829 -31.30 -12.81 17.17
CA LEU A 829 -32.75 -12.73 17.22
C LEU A 829 -33.29 -11.71 16.22
N HIS A 830 -32.54 -10.66 15.89
CA HIS A 830 -32.91 -9.72 14.81
C HIS A 830 -32.92 -10.36 13.41
N HIS A 831 -32.38 -11.56 13.23
CA HIS A 831 -32.48 -12.30 11.95
C HIS A 831 -33.78 -13.12 11.86
N ILE A 832 -34.53 -13.24 12.97
CA ILE A 832 -35.70 -14.10 13.09
C ILE A 832 -36.98 -13.24 13.11
N ARG A 833 -37.77 -13.29 12.03
CA ARG A 833 -38.98 -12.45 11.90
C ARG A 833 -40.19 -12.97 12.70
N ASP A 834 -40.58 -14.23 12.48
CA ASP A 834 -41.88 -14.77 12.92
C ASP A 834 -41.80 -15.91 13.96
N ALA A 835 -40.61 -16.24 14.47
CA ALA A 835 -40.40 -17.42 15.32
C ALA A 835 -39.44 -17.21 16.51
N VAL A 836 -39.24 -15.96 16.94
CA VAL A 836 -38.30 -15.60 18.02
C VAL A 836 -38.62 -16.35 19.32
N GLU A 837 -39.90 -16.48 19.66
CA GLU A 837 -40.37 -17.16 20.87
C GLU A 837 -40.07 -18.66 20.82
N THR A 838 -40.11 -19.28 19.65
CA THR A 838 -39.75 -20.70 19.48
C THR A 838 -38.26 -20.91 19.72
N THR A 839 -37.41 -20.06 19.13
CA THR A 839 -35.96 -20.06 19.37
C THR A 839 -35.62 -19.84 20.84
N LEU A 840 -36.25 -18.88 21.49
CA LEU A 840 -36.06 -18.61 22.93
C LEU A 840 -36.53 -19.78 23.81
N ARG A 841 -37.64 -20.45 23.45
CA ARG A 841 -38.11 -21.64 24.16
C ARG A 841 -37.14 -22.81 23.99
N GLU A 842 -36.58 -23.01 22.81
CA GLU A 842 -35.55 -24.03 22.58
C GLU A 842 -34.26 -23.72 23.33
N ALA A 843 -33.81 -22.46 23.33
CA ALA A 843 -32.68 -22.00 24.15
C ALA A 843 -32.92 -22.25 25.64
N ALA A 844 -34.11 -21.88 26.13
CA ALA A 844 -34.53 -22.17 27.49
C ALA A 844 -34.61 -23.68 27.75
N ARG A 845 -34.98 -24.49 26.75
CA ARG A 845 -35.10 -25.95 26.84
C ARG A 845 -33.74 -26.60 27.07
N VAL A 846 -32.78 -26.31 26.20
CA VAL A 846 -31.48 -27.01 26.15
C VAL A 846 -30.46 -26.47 27.15
N ALA A 847 -30.60 -25.23 27.61
CA ALA A 847 -29.66 -24.60 28.52
C ALA A 847 -30.28 -24.15 29.84
N ARG A 848 -29.44 -24.00 30.88
CA ARG A 848 -29.84 -23.50 32.20
C ARG A 848 -29.96 -21.98 32.23
N ARG A 849 -29.05 -21.30 31.51
CA ARG A 849 -29.04 -19.85 31.30
C ARG A 849 -28.98 -19.56 29.81
N VAL A 850 -29.65 -18.48 29.41
CA VAL A 850 -29.62 -17.99 28.03
C VAL A 850 -29.04 -16.59 28.06
N LEU A 851 -27.98 -16.38 27.29
CA LEU A 851 -27.30 -15.11 27.16
C LEU A 851 -27.64 -14.53 25.80
N VAL A 852 -28.32 -13.39 25.81
CA VAL A 852 -28.75 -12.68 24.60
C VAL A 852 -27.98 -11.38 24.50
N LEU A 853 -27.43 -11.10 23.33
CA LEU A 853 -26.80 -9.80 23.03
C LEU A 853 -27.44 -9.26 21.76
N GLU A 854 -28.08 -8.10 21.84
CA GLU A 854 -28.83 -7.53 20.71
C GLU A 854 -28.58 -6.03 20.58
N ASP A 855 -28.73 -5.54 19.35
CA ASP A 855 -28.65 -4.13 19.00
C ASP A 855 -29.80 -3.33 19.64
N GLN A 856 -29.49 -2.21 20.29
CA GLN A 856 -30.48 -1.36 20.95
C GLN A 856 -30.25 0.13 20.65
N PRO A 857 -30.88 0.68 19.58
CA PRO A 857 -30.81 2.10 19.29
C PRO A 857 -31.50 2.91 20.41
N ARG A 858 -30.81 3.92 20.95
CA ARG A 858 -31.42 4.85 21.93
C ARG A 858 -32.45 5.74 21.24
N THR A 859 -33.56 6.01 21.90
CA THR A 859 -34.53 7.05 21.49
C THR A 859 -34.09 8.48 21.82
N ALA A 860 -32.93 8.69 22.48
CA ALA A 860 -32.51 9.99 23.02
C ALA A 860 -31.19 10.55 22.45
N ALA A 861 -30.47 9.81 21.58
CA ALA A 861 -29.45 10.41 20.74
C ALA A 861 -30.15 11.12 19.57
N SER A 862 -29.66 12.28 19.12
CA SER A 862 -30.28 13.08 18.05
C SER A 862 -30.74 12.18 16.89
N ARG A 863 -31.86 12.55 16.24
CA ARG A 863 -32.38 11.85 15.05
C ARG A 863 -31.28 11.55 14.02
N ASP A 864 -30.25 12.38 13.98
CA ASP A 864 -29.10 12.30 13.09
C ASP A 864 -28.09 11.20 13.48
N LEU A 865 -27.85 10.97 14.77
CA LEU A 865 -27.05 9.82 15.27
C LEU A 865 -27.75 8.47 15.02
N VAL A 866 -29.08 8.45 15.10
CA VAL A 866 -29.87 7.27 14.73
C VAL A 866 -29.81 7.03 13.21
N ASN A 867 -29.84 8.08 12.39
CA ASN A 867 -29.67 7.96 10.93
C ASN A 867 -28.25 7.52 10.55
N LEU A 868 -27.22 8.00 11.25
CA LEU A 868 -25.83 7.56 11.07
C LEU A 868 -25.66 6.09 11.48
N ALA A 869 -26.22 5.70 12.62
CA ALA A 869 -26.28 4.30 13.03
C ALA A 869 -26.95 3.43 11.96
N VAL A 870 -28.12 3.83 11.46
CA VAL A 870 -28.85 3.15 10.36
C VAL A 870 -27.99 3.03 9.10
N GLN A 871 -27.21 4.05 8.73
CA GLN A 871 -26.40 4.06 7.51
C GLN A 871 -25.08 3.28 7.65
N VAL A 872 -24.41 3.36 8.79
CA VAL A 872 -23.25 2.54 9.13
C VAL A 872 -23.66 1.09 9.15
N THR A 873 -24.75 0.75 9.84
CA THR A 873 -25.42 -0.54 9.77
C THR A 873 -25.75 -0.95 8.33
N ALA A 874 -26.26 -0.03 7.51
CA ALA A 874 -26.65 -0.34 6.13
C ALA A 874 -25.49 -0.72 5.20
N GLN A 875 -24.29 -0.24 5.48
CA GLN A 875 -23.08 -0.59 4.74
C GLN A 875 -22.32 -1.74 5.42
N HIS A 876 -22.38 -1.85 6.75
CA HIS A 876 -21.77 -2.91 7.55
C HIS A 876 -22.38 -4.30 7.30
N PHE A 877 -23.70 -4.41 7.05
CA PHE A 877 -24.36 -5.72 6.88
C PHE A 877 -24.56 -6.18 5.42
N ARG A 878 -24.31 -5.30 4.43
CA ARG A 878 -24.40 -5.65 2.99
C ARG A 878 -23.50 -6.81 2.56
N PRO A 879 -22.24 -6.93 3.05
CA PRO A 879 -21.33 -8.02 2.69
C PRO A 879 -21.76 -9.39 3.23
N PHE A 880 -22.62 -9.42 4.25
CA PHE A 880 -23.25 -10.65 4.75
C PHE A 880 -24.56 -11.00 4.02
N GLY A 881 -24.85 -10.33 2.89
CA GLY A 881 -26.04 -10.57 2.06
C GLY A 881 -27.35 -10.06 2.67
N GLN A 882 -27.28 -9.21 3.70
CA GLN A 882 -28.46 -8.73 4.41
C GLN A 882 -28.89 -7.35 3.89
N ASP A 883 -30.20 -7.20 3.65
CA ASP A 883 -30.79 -5.92 3.31
C ASP A 883 -30.85 -5.03 4.58
N PRO A 884 -30.20 -3.86 4.58
CA PRO A 884 -30.25 -2.91 5.69
C PRO A 884 -31.64 -2.51 6.16
N GLN A 885 -32.59 -2.35 5.22
CA GLN A 885 -33.95 -1.99 5.55
C GLN A 885 -34.64 -3.13 6.30
N VAL A 886 -34.34 -4.38 5.94
CA VAL A 886 -34.83 -5.57 6.63
C VAL A 886 -34.21 -5.71 8.01
N TYR A 887 -32.89 -5.51 8.14
CA TYR A 887 -32.20 -5.56 9.43
C TYR A 887 -32.79 -4.52 10.40
N MET A 888 -32.93 -3.28 9.95
CA MET A 888 -33.47 -2.18 10.78
C MET A 888 -34.93 -2.40 11.19
N GLN A 889 -35.74 -3.07 10.36
CA GLN A 889 -37.12 -3.43 10.70
C GLN A 889 -37.21 -4.48 11.82
N ASN A 890 -36.17 -5.29 12.00
CA ASN A 890 -36.18 -6.38 12.97
C ASN A 890 -35.47 -6.05 14.29
N ILE A 891 -34.81 -4.89 14.39
CA ILE A 891 -34.34 -4.37 15.67
C ILE A 891 -35.55 -3.95 16.51
N ARG A 892 -35.62 -4.47 17.75
CA ARG A 892 -36.75 -4.24 18.66
C ARG A 892 -36.29 -3.44 19.89
N PRO A 893 -37.14 -2.56 20.45
CA PRO A 893 -36.82 -1.89 21.70
C PRO A 893 -36.85 -2.88 22.89
N ASP A 894 -36.10 -2.58 23.97
CA ASP A 894 -36.00 -3.42 25.19
C ASP A 894 -37.36 -3.91 25.71
N VAL A 895 -38.39 -3.05 25.71
CA VAL A 895 -39.75 -3.43 26.15
C VAL A 895 -40.33 -4.60 25.34
N VAL A 896 -40.02 -4.67 24.04
CA VAL A 896 -40.47 -5.75 23.16
C VAL A 896 -39.62 -7.01 23.42
N TRP A 897 -38.30 -6.89 23.57
CA TRP A 897 -37.44 -8.03 23.91
C TRP A 897 -37.86 -8.68 25.23
N ARG A 898 -38.06 -7.89 26.29
CA ARG A 898 -38.51 -8.39 27.60
C ARG A 898 -39.87 -9.08 27.54
N LYS A 899 -40.79 -8.57 26.72
CA LYS A 899 -42.09 -9.22 26.49
C LYS A 899 -41.90 -10.61 25.85
N LEU A 900 -41.07 -10.70 24.81
CA LEU A 900 -40.76 -11.96 24.12
C LEU A 900 -40.06 -12.97 25.06
N PHE A 901 -39.14 -12.51 25.90
CA PHE A 901 -38.51 -13.36 26.92
C PHE A 901 -39.55 -13.93 27.88
N HIS A 902 -40.48 -13.09 28.36
CA HIS A 902 -41.54 -13.53 29.26
C HIS A 902 -42.50 -14.54 28.60
N GLU A 903 -42.90 -14.30 27.35
CA GLU A 903 -43.76 -15.21 26.55
C GLU A 903 -43.06 -16.54 26.20
N ALA A 904 -41.73 -16.57 26.25
CA ALA A 904 -40.92 -17.77 26.14
C ALA A 904 -40.65 -18.48 27.48
N GLY A 905 -41.17 -17.96 28.61
CA GLY A 905 -40.96 -18.53 29.94
C GLY A 905 -39.57 -18.24 30.53
N LEU A 906 -38.90 -17.19 30.06
CA LEU A 906 -37.63 -16.68 30.54
C LEU A 906 -37.83 -15.37 31.32
N GLN A 907 -37.05 -15.19 32.39
CA GLN A 907 -36.97 -13.94 33.13
C GLN A 907 -35.56 -13.36 32.96
N CYS A 908 -35.48 -12.06 32.63
CA CYS A 908 -34.22 -11.34 32.65
C CYS A 908 -33.75 -11.16 34.11
N VAL A 909 -32.63 -11.79 34.45
CA VAL A 909 -32.04 -11.75 35.79
C VAL A 909 -30.91 -10.72 35.91
N ARG A 910 -30.22 -10.45 34.81
CA ARG A 910 -29.22 -9.38 34.71
C ARG A 910 -29.32 -8.74 33.34
N GLN A 911 -29.19 -7.43 33.31
CA GLN A 911 -29.09 -6.68 32.07
C GLN A 911 -27.90 -5.75 32.19
N VAL A 912 -27.10 -5.69 31.13
CA VAL A 912 -25.98 -4.77 31.03
C VAL A 912 -26.08 -4.09 29.68
N GLU A 913 -26.21 -2.78 29.71
CA GLU A 913 -26.01 -1.98 28.51
C GLU A 913 -24.51 -1.89 28.24
N ILE A 914 -24.14 -2.27 27.02
CA ILE A 914 -22.79 -2.07 26.49
C ILE A 914 -22.87 -0.82 25.63
N CYS A 915 -22.25 0.25 26.12
CA CYS A 915 -22.23 1.53 25.42
C CYS A 915 -21.72 1.35 23.97
N GLY A 916 -22.34 2.10 23.05
CA GLY A 916 -21.81 2.23 21.70
C GLY A 916 -20.41 2.83 21.72
N THR A 917 -19.61 2.46 20.74
CA THR A 917 -18.28 3.02 20.46
C THR A 917 -18.32 3.80 19.16
N LEU A 918 -17.25 4.52 18.86
CA LEU A 918 -17.11 5.20 17.57
C LEU A 918 -17.13 4.23 16.39
N GLN A 919 -16.73 2.97 16.62
CA GLN A 919 -16.77 1.87 15.65
C GLN A 919 -18.14 1.20 15.58
N HIS A 920 -18.84 1.07 16.70
CA HIS A 920 -20.17 0.49 16.81
C HIS A 920 -21.11 1.48 17.50
N PRO A 921 -21.66 2.47 16.77
CA PRO A 921 -22.38 3.60 17.35
C PRO A 921 -23.74 3.19 17.94
N VAL A 922 -24.27 2.03 17.54
CA VAL A 922 -25.45 1.42 18.15
C VAL A 922 -25.02 0.77 19.46
N PRO A 923 -25.57 1.17 20.61
CA PRO A 923 -25.34 0.45 21.86
C PRO A 923 -25.90 -0.97 21.77
N HIS A 924 -25.20 -1.91 22.38
CA HIS A 924 -25.67 -3.28 22.49
C HIS A 924 -26.20 -3.50 23.89
N THR A 925 -27.19 -4.38 24.01
CA THR A 925 -27.71 -4.74 25.32
C THR A 925 -27.59 -6.23 25.52
N PHE A 926 -26.88 -6.56 26.60
CA PHE A 926 -26.73 -7.91 27.08
C PHE A 926 -27.85 -8.23 28.08
N TYR A 927 -28.51 -9.35 27.86
CA TYR A 927 -29.52 -9.92 28.73
C TYR A 927 -29.07 -11.31 29.19
N GLU A 928 -28.95 -11.48 30.49
CA GLU A 928 -28.85 -12.79 31.13
C GLU A 928 -30.25 -13.23 31.52
N LEU A 929 -30.69 -14.34 30.93
CA LEU A 929 -32.02 -14.88 31.10
C LEU A 929 -31.95 -16.21 31.84
N ALA A 930 -32.86 -16.40 32.78
CA ALA A 930 -33.06 -17.66 33.48
C ALA A 930 -34.49 -18.17 33.24
N SER A 931 -34.64 -19.49 33.13
CA SER A 931 -35.97 -20.09 33.12
C SER A 931 -36.69 -19.84 34.46
N VAL A 932 -37.98 -19.50 34.40
CA VAL A 932 -38.83 -19.34 35.59
C VAL A 932 -38.91 -20.65 36.40
N THR A 933 -38.63 -21.80 35.77
CA THR A 933 -38.51 -23.11 36.41
C THR A 933 -37.04 -23.52 36.58
N LYS A 934 -36.62 -23.89 37.80
CA LYS A 934 -35.24 -24.35 38.07
C LYS A 934 -34.93 -25.66 37.34
N LYS A 935 -33.92 -25.66 36.47
CA LYS A 935 -33.43 -26.85 35.74
C LYS A 935 -32.22 -27.50 36.42
N LYS A 936 -32.21 -28.83 36.46
CA LYS A 936 -31.05 -29.64 36.88
C LYS A 936 -30.15 -29.91 35.67
N ARG A 937 -28.83 -29.92 35.85
CA ARG A 937 -27.86 -30.27 34.80
C ARG A 937 -28.06 -31.71 34.34
N SER A 938 -28.19 -31.93 33.02
CA SER A 938 -28.24 -33.28 32.45
C SER A 938 -26.83 -33.89 32.39
N ALA A 939 -26.71 -35.17 32.78
CA ALA A 939 -25.46 -35.93 32.72
C ALA A 939 -25.09 -36.41 31.29
N ARG A 940 -26.01 -36.30 30.32
CA ARG A 940 -25.77 -36.72 28.93
C ARG A 940 -26.33 -35.69 27.95
N CYS A 941 -25.46 -35.18 27.08
CA CYS A 941 -25.82 -34.53 25.82
C CYS A 941 -25.82 -35.62 24.75
N ALA A 942 -26.95 -36.27 24.51
CA ALA A 942 -27.06 -37.22 23.39
C ALA A 942 -27.34 -36.42 22.11
N ARG A 943 -26.63 -36.76 21.02
CA ARG A 943 -27.05 -36.47 19.65
C ARG A 943 -28.31 -37.24 19.30
#